data_AF-A0AAW5P3K6-F1
#
_entry.id   AF-A0AAW5P3K6-F1
#
_cell.length_a   1.000
_cell.length_b   1.000
_cell.length_c   1.000
_cell.angle_alpha   90.00
_cell.angle_beta   90.00
_cell.angle_gamma   90.00
#
_symmetry.space_group_name_H-M   'P 1'
#
loop_
_entity.id
_entity.type
_entity.pdbx_description
1 polymer ?
#
loop_
_entity_poly.entity_id
_entity_poly.type
_entity_poly.pdbx_seq_one_letter_code
_entity_poly.pdbx_strand_id
1 'polypeptide(L)'
;MSPIRLVPQRALPVLIGLLAVFTGPLPTIAQTHPDTLHTDTTNLGPRLEPILDALSTTDRTATLAAEQLANLKAQPLALNRASVADLSMLPRLTSRDAHRIVQYRTDNGPFTAVEDLRAVDGIGPAAVQSVRPFLQLEETASRSIFPPIRTITSNLRVRLTQRYTRRLDLGRGFREDQFLGPPGRLTTRLQLAYERRLQLALTLDKDPGEPLRWSPQTQTYGFDHITGSLALRDLGRLETLVLGDFTAQFGQGVALWQGLRFGKGRDPIAPAHKRGRGVRPYHSASETSFFRGAAATIGLPGELSLTAFASRRRRDASVDSSSAAGTGPLPVRTVSGGGQHRTPSELARKGTFGETTLGGALAYRRAGLHLGVTGYRARFSRPLRPGDRPYRRFRVTGDGTSMLGGYGTVFLGDYTVFGDVARSPRGSFGGLLGAALDGDYAEAVVVGRRYPPDFASFYGNAFGDGSRPQNEMGVYTGLQLQLAPKWSVGAYLDQYRAPWLQFNVPRPSTGWEARVVLDYAPRPWLSSYVQVRVQDEDEGTEYRRAGRSLEGLQRKRRYSTRWHTEYLFSDALTVRTRLELSLHTTPDARSNGFFLSQGLRWSPHPTLTADLRIAFFDTDGFPARIYAYEHDLRYSFSAPVFFDRGRRAYALVRYEPFSSLALEAKYGVTRYDNRTTIGSGLNQTEGSRRREVRLQVHWTP
;
A
#
# COMPACT_ATOMS: atom_id res chain seq x y z
N MET A 1 -26.20 -58.03 22.55
CA MET A 1 -26.59 -58.43 21.19
C MET A 1 -26.38 -57.23 20.27
N SER A 2 -25.56 -57.43 19.23
CA SER A 2 -25.00 -56.47 18.25
C SER A 2 -26.04 -55.67 17.43
N PRO A 3 -25.65 -54.67 16.59
CA PRO A 3 -24.46 -53.81 16.64
C PRO A 3 -24.76 -52.29 16.52
N ILE A 4 -23.79 -51.50 16.97
CA ILE A 4 -23.66 -50.04 16.82
C ILE A 4 -23.18 -49.72 15.39
N ARG A 5 -23.92 -48.87 14.66
CA ARG A 5 -23.50 -48.30 13.37
C ARG A 5 -22.66 -47.03 13.60
N LEU A 6 -21.36 -47.14 13.38
CA LEU A 6 -20.44 -46.01 13.20
C LEU A 6 -20.58 -45.46 11.77
N VAL A 7 -20.93 -44.18 11.64
CA VAL A 7 -20.87 -43.43 10.38
C VAL A 7 -19.51 -42.73 10.30
N PRO A 8 -18.70 -42.93 9.23
CA PRO A 8 -17.38 -42.33 9.15
C PRO A 8 -17.46 -40.86 8.73
N GLN A 9 -16.77 -40.01 9.48
CA GLN A 9 -16.43 -38.64 9.08
C GLN A 9 -15.53 -38.67 7.83
N ARG A 10 -16.00 -38.09 6.72
CA ARG A 10 -15.17 -37.83 5.54
C ARG A 10 -14.39 -36.54 5.73
N ALA A 11 -13.13 -36.68 6.10
CA ALA A 11 -12.09 -35.68 5.93
C ALA A 11 -11.37 -35.87 4.57
N LEU A 12 -11.07 -34.76 3.87
CA LEU A 12 -10.18 -34.61 2.70
C LEU A 12 -10.46 -35.49 1.45
N PRO A 13 -10.62 -34.89 0.26
CA PRO A 13 -9.44 -34.48 -0.52
C PRO A 13 -9.65 -33.23 -1.39
N VAL A 14 -8.84 -32.17 -1.19
CA VAL A 14 -8.77 -31.01 -2.11
C VAL A 14 -7.33 -30.75 -2.60
N LEU A 15 -6.36 -31.61 -2.27
CA LEU A 15 -4.95 -31.35 -2.61
C LEU A 15 -4.33 -32.24 -3.71
N ILE A 16 -5.09 -33.14 -4.36
CA ILE A 16 -4.52 -34.09 -5.35
C ILE A 16 -4.94 -33.77 -6.80
N GLY A 17 -5.82 -32.79 -7.05
CA GLY A 17 -6.30 -32.47 -8.40
C GLY A 17 -5.41 -31.58 -9.28
N LEU A 18 -4.21 -31.18 -8.84
CA LEU A 18 -3.43 -30.12 -9.51
C LEU A 18 -2.04 -30.54 -10.03
N LEU A 19 -1.72 -31.84 -10.04
CA LEU A 19 -0.39 -32.34 -10.42
C LEU A 19 -0.38 -33.27 -11.66
N ALA A 20 -1.50 -33.43 -12.37
CA ALA A 20 -1.63 -34.41 -13.45
C ALA A 20 -1.67 -33.83 -14.89
N VAL A 21 -1.03 -32.68 -15.17
CA VAL A 21 -1.02 -32.08 -16.53
C VAL A 21 0.38 -31.86 -17.13
N PHE A 22 1.48 -32.24 -16.48
CA PHE A 22 2.82 -32.06 -17.09
C PHE A 22 3.73 -33.27 -16.93
N THR A 23 3.43 -34.32 -17.70
CA THR A 23 4.40 -35.38 -18.05
C THR A 23 4.84 -35.17 -19.50
N GLY A 24 5.90 -34.39 -19.70
CA GLY A 24 6.67 -34.33 -20.94
C GLY A 24 8.16 -34.58 -20.62
N PRO A 25 8.94 -35.18 -21.53
CA PRO A 25 10.30 -35.63 -21.22
C PRO A 25 11.24 -34.44 -21.00
N LEU A 26 11.98 -34.48 -19.90
CA LEU A 26 13.04 -33.52 -19.57
C LEU A 26 14.28 -33.80 -20.43
N PRO A 27 14.85 -32.82 -21.15
CA PRO A 27 16.21 -32.91 -21.64
C PRO A 27 17.19 -32.55 -20.51
N THR A 28 18.26 -33.33 -20.44
CA THR A 28 19.46 -33.11 -19.63
C THR A 28 20.09 -31.76 -19.98
N ILE A 29 20.26 -30.87 -18.99
CA ILE A 29 21.09 -29.66 -19.13
C ILE A 29 22.14 -29.66 -18.01
N ALA A 30 23.36 -29.36 -18.46
CA ALA A 30 24.61 -29.36 -17.75
C ALA A 30 24.75 -28.25 -16.69
N GLN A 31 25.78 -28.39 -15.87
CA GLN A 31 26.21 -27.48 -14.81
C GLN A 31 26.39 -26.04 -15.29
N THR A 32 25.80 -25.08 -14.56
CA THR A 32 26.14 -23.66 -14.62
C THR A 32 26.42 -23.11 -13.21
N HIS A 33 27.37 -22.16 -13.18
CA HIS A 33 27.93 -21.42 -12.05
C HIS A 33 26.91 -20.79 -11.06
N PRO A 34 27.33 -20.34 -9.86
CA PRO A 34 26.41 -19.85 -8.83
C PRO A 34 25.64 -18.62 -9.31
N ASP A 35 24.40 -18.86 -9.71
CA ASP A 35 23.42 -17.85 -10.10
C ASP A 35 23.09 -16.99 -8.87
N THR A 36 23.58 -15.75 -8.82
CA THR A 36 23.09 -14.74 -7.86
C THR A 36 21.72 -14.16 -8.26
N LEU A 37 20.92 -14.90 -9.05
CA LEU A 37 19.63 -14.48 -9.61
C LEU A 37 18.42 -15.15 -8.95
N HIS A 38 18.51 -15.40 -7.65
CA HIS A 38 17.34 -15.73 -6.83
C HIS A 38 17.16 -14.66 -5.77
N THR A 39 15.99 -14.02 -5.69
CA THR A 39 15.76 -13.10 -4.58
C THR A 39 14.33 -13.03 -4.06
N ASP A 40 14.31 -13.13 -2.75
CA ASP A 40 13.21 -13.37 -1.83
C ASP A 40 12.51 -12.08 -1.36
N THR A 41 11.20 -11.93 -1.54
CA THR A 41 10.40 -10.80 -1.01
C THR A 41 10.09 -10.91 0.49
N THR A 42 10.47 -11.98 1.17
CA THR A 42 10.54 -12.05 2.63
C THR A 42 11.90 -11.53 3.13
N ASN A 43 12.90 -11.43 2.25
CA ASN A 43 14.17 -10.73 2.45
C ASN A 43 14.12 -9.32 1.81
N LEU A 44 13.08 -8.57 2.16
CA LEU A 44 13.13 -7.11 2.02
C LEU A 44 14.05 -6.69 3.17
N GLY A 45 15.35 -6.55 2.91
CA GLY A 45 16.35 -6.30 3.95
C GLY A 45 16.04 -5.08 4.84
N PRO A 46 16.92 -4.72 5.80
CA PRO A 46 16.74 -3.65 6.81
C PRO A 46 16.34 -2.26 6.29
N ARG A 47 16.30 -2.08 4.96
CA ARG A 47 16.06 -0.84 4.23
C ARG A 47 14.61 -0.68 3.73
N LEU A 48 13.78 -1.74 3.76
CA LEU A 48 12.38 -1.70 3.35
C LEU A 48 11.38 -1.84 4.52
N GLU A 49 11.80 -2.51 5.59
CA GLU A 49 11.05 -2.50 6.86
C GLU A 49 10.71 -1.06 7.33
N PRO A 50 11.57 -0.03 7.20
CA PRO A 50 11.23 1.34 7.59
C PRO A 50 10.04 1.93 6.81
N ILE A 51 9.90 1.59 5.53
CA ILE A 51 8.78 2.01 4.68
C ILE A 51 7.51 1.29 5.13
N LEU A 52 7.62 0.00 5.43
CA LEU A 52 6.53 -0.85 5.90
C LEU A 52 6.07 -0.48 7.33
N ASP A 53 7.00 -0.14 8.22
CA ASP A 53 6.74 0.39 9.56
C ASP A 53 6.14 1.79 9.51
N ALA A 54 6.52 2.65 8.56
CA ALA A 54 5.87 3.94 8.33
C ALA A 54 4.39 3.77 7.90
N LEU A 55 4.07 2.66 7.23
CA LEU A 55 2.72 2.33 6.78
C LEU A 55 1.90 1.55 7.83
N SER A 56 2.52 1.11 8.93
CA SER A 56 1.88 0.30 10.00
C SER A 56 0.69 0.98 10.69
N THR A 57 0.42 2.26 10.40
CA THR A 57 -0.74 3.01 10.91
C THR A 57 -2.04 2.70 10.16
N THR A 58 -2.00 2.08 8.96
CA THR A 58 -3.19 1.68 8.20
C THR A 58 -2.93 0.43 7.34
N ASP A 59 -3.61 -0.68 7.66
CA ASP A 59 -3.41 -2.01 7.04
C ASP A 59 -3.44 -2.02 5.49
N ARG A 60 -4.29 -1.19 4.87
CA ARG A 60 -4.54 -1.22 3.41
C ARG A 60 -3.43 -0.57 2.59
N THR A 61 -2.95 0.60 3.00
CA THR A 61 -1.83 1.28 2.33
C THR A 61 -0.57 0.45 2.43
N ALA A 62 -0.36 -0.19 3.58
CA ALA A 62 0.78 -1.04 3.79
C ALA A 62 0.78 -2.29 2.89
N THR A 63 -0.38 -2.91 2.70
CA THR A 63 -0.55 -4.04 1.76
C THR A 63 -0.21 -3.63 0.33
N LEU A 64 -0.77 -2.50 -0.15
CA LEU A 64 -0.46 -1.99 -1.49
C LEU A 64 1.03 -1.68 -1.68
N ALA A 65 1.71 -1.18 -0.65
CA ALA A 65 3.15 -0.93 -0.71
C ALA A 65 3.99 -2.20 -0.75
N ALA A 66 3.67 -3.17 0.11
CA ALA A 66 4.36 -4.46 0.12
C ALA A 66 4.19 -5.17 -1.23
N GLU A 67 2.98 -5.13 -1.81
CA GLU A 67 2.71 -5.67 -3.14
C GLU A 67 3.49 -4.92 -4.23
N GLN A 68 3.53 -3.59 -4.18
CA GLN A 68 4.25 -2.78 -5.15
C GLN A 68 5.76 -3.06 -5.12
N LEU A 69 6.35 -3.16 -3.93
CA LEU A 69 7.77 -3.49 -3.76
C LEU A 69 8.08 -4.93 -4.19
N ALA A 70 7.21 -5.88 -3.84
CA ALA A 70 7.34 -7.26 -4.29
C ALA A 70 7.24 -7.38 -5.82
N ASN A 71 6.36 -6.61 -6.45
CA ASN A 71 6.25 -6.55 -7.91
C ASN A 71 7.50 -5.91 -8.56
N LEU A 72 8.04 -4.82 -8.00
CA LEU A 72 9.28 -4.21 -8.49
C LEU A 72 10.48 -5.15 -8.39
N LYS A 73 10.51 -6.00 -7.37
CA LYS A 73 11.55 -7.03 -7.23
C LYS A 73 11.36 -8.18 -8.23
N ALA A 74 10.11 -8.62 -8.43
CA ALA A 74 9.80 -9.68 -9.39
C ALA A 74 9.96 -9.23 -10.85
N GLN A 75 9.81 -7.93 -11.12
CA GLN A 75 10.02 -7.27 -12.40
C GLN A 75 10.86 -6.00 -12.20
N PRO A 76 12.20 -6.15 -12.10
CA PRO A 76 13.11 -5.04 -11.97
C PRO A 76 12.93 -4.00 -13.08
N LEU A 77 13.15 -2.73 -12.75
CA LEU A 77 13.08 -1.63 -13.70
C LEU A 77 14.31 -1.67 -14.61
N ALA A 78 14.08 -1.49 -15.91
CA ALA A 78 15.15 -1.29 -16.88
C ALA A 78 15.83 0.06 -16.61
N LEU A 79 17.07 0.03 -16.10
CA LEU A 79 17.78 1.23 -15.64
C LEU A 79 17.86 2.33 -16.71
N ASN A 80 18.10 1.96 -17.97
CA ASN A 80 18.25 2.91 -19.07
C ASN A 80 16.92 3.45 -19.64
N ARG A 81 15.76 2.89 -19.25
CA ARG A 81 14.43 3.34 -19.70
C ARG A 81 13.51 3.80 -18.58
N ALA A 82 13.84 3.53 -17.32
CA ALA A 82 13.02 3.90 -16.18
C ALA A 82 12.83 5.42 -16.13
N SER A 83 11.59 5.88 -15.94
CA SER A 83 11.31 7.31 -15.79
C SER A 83 11.76 7.81 -14.41
N VAL A 84 11.90 9.13 -14.24
CA VAL A 84 12.18 9.72 -12.92
C VAL A 84 11.15 9.26 -11.88
N ALA A 85 9.86 9.19 -12.25
CA ALA A 85 8.80 8.72 -11.37
C ALA A 85 8.91 7.22 -11.03
N ASP A 86 9.47 6.39 -11.92
CA ASP A 86 9.72 4.98 -11.62
C ASP A 86 10.92 4.81 -10.68
N LEU A 87 12.01 5.54 -10.93
CA LEU A 87 13.22 5.51 -10.10
C LEU A 87 12.99 6.09 -8.70
N SER A 88 12.17 7.15 -8.58
CA SER A 88 11.84 7.78 -7.28
C SER A 88 11.04 6.87 -6.34
N MET A 89 10.56 5.71 -6.82
CA MET A 89 9.94 4.71 -5.94
C MET A 89 10.96 3.79 -5.27
N LEU A 90 12.17 3.75 -5.82
CA LEU A 90 13.18 2.84 -5.31
C LEU A 90 13.62 3.34 -3.93
N PRO A 91 13.76 2.42 -2.95
CA PRO A 91 14.18 2.81 -1.61
C PRO A 91 15.50 3.56 -1.67
N ARG A 92 15.58 4.69 -0.94
CA ARG A 92 16.74 5.60 -0.88
C ARG A 92 17.04 6.42 -2.13
N LEU A 93 16.28 6.30 -3.22
CA LEU A 93 16.41 7.28 -4.30
C LEU A 93 15.48 8.44 -4.02
N THR A 94 16.05 9.61 -3.82
CA THR A 94 15.26 10.83 -3.77
C THR A 94 14.72 11.12 -5.16
N SER A 95 13.75 12.03 -5.20
CA SER A 95 13.30 12.63 -6.44
C SER A 95 14.46 13.22 -7.25
N ARG A 96 15.48 13.77 -6.59
CA ARG A 96 16.64 14.36 -7.26
C ARG A 96 17.59 13.29 -7.77
N ASP A 97 17.87 12.25 -6.99
CA ASP A 97 18.68 11.11 -7.45
C ASP A 97 18.10 10.53 -8.74
N ALA A 98 16.79 10.28 -8.74
CA ALA A 98 16.09 9.81 -9.92
C ALA A 98 16.20 10.77 -11.11
N HIS A 99 16.23 12.09 -10.88
CA HIS A 99 16.44 13.08 -11.94
C HIS A 99 17.88 13.06 -12.46
N ARG A 100 18.87 13.03 -11.56
CA ARG A 100 20.30 12.95 -11.88
C ARG A 100 20.65 11.69 -12.65
N ILE A 101 20.08 10.53 -12.29
CA ILE A 101 20.25 9.27 -13.04
C ILE A 101 19.78 9.44 -14.48
N VAL A 102 18.58 10.01 -14.67
CA VAL A 102 18.00 10.21 -16.01
C VAL A 102 18.81 11.24 -16.80
N GLN A 103 19.24 12.32 -16.18
CA GLN A 103 20.06 13.34 -16.80
C GLN A 103 21.43 12.77 -17.20
N TYR A 104 22.12 12.09 -16.26
CA TYR A 104 23.42 11.48 -16.51
C TYR A 104 23.38 10.55 -17.73
N ARG A 105 22.38 9.67 -17.84
CA ARG A 105 22.28 8.77 -19.01
C ARG A 105 21.87 9.47 -20.31
N THR A 106 21.23 10.64 -20.22
CA THR A 106 20.92 11.48 -21.39
C THR A 106 22.19 12.18 -21.90
N ASP A 107 23.03 12.64 -20.98
CA ASP A 107 24.23 13.42 -21.31
C ASP A 107 25.45 12.54 -21.65
N ASN A 108 25.60 11.39 -20.96
CA ASN A 108 26.77 10.50 -21.07
C ASN A 108 26.48 9.18 -21.80
N GLY A 109 25.23 8.93 -22.19
CA GLY A 109 24.79 7.67 -22.78
C GLY A 109 24.33 6.62 -21.75
N PRO A 110 23.87 5.45 -22.21
CA PRO A 110 23.29 4.42 -21.35
C PRO A 110 24.31 3.80 -20.37
N PHE A 111 23.85 3.45 -19.17
CA PHE A 111 24.63 2.67 -18.22
C PHE A 111 24.90 1.26 -18.75
N THR A 112 26.10 0.75 -18.49
CA THR A 112 26.56 -0.58 -18.90
C THR A 112 26.57 -1.59 -17.76
N ALA A 113 26.68 -1.11 -16.53
CA ALA A 113 26.54 -1.84 -15.28
C ALA A 113 25.57 -1.09 -14.33
N VAL A 114 24.91 -1.79 -13.39
CA VAL A 114 24.11 -1.10 -12.36
C VAL A 114 25.04 -0.33 -11.42
N GLU A 115 26.26 -0.84 -11.25
CA GLU A 115 27.33 -0.26 -10.45
C GLU A 115 27.81 1.09 -10.99
N ASP A 116 27.61 1.38 -12.28
CA ASP A 116 27.90 2.68 -12.92
C ASP A 116 27.08 3.83 -12.32
N LEU A 117 25.99 3.53 -11.60
CA LEU A 117 25.23 4.52 -10.83
C LEU A 117 26.08 5.31 -9.84
N ARG A 118 27.24 4.79 -9.42
CA ARG A 118 28.19 5.51 -8.55
C ARG A 118 28.83 6.73 -9.21
N ALA A 119 28.79 6.82 -10.54
CA ALA A 119 29.24 7.98 -11.28
C ALA A 119 28.23 9.14 -11.27
N VAL A 120 27.01 8.89 -10.79
CA VAL A 120 25.98 9.91 -10.62
C VAL A 120 26.17 10.59 -9.27
N ASP A 121 26.36 11.91 -9.29
CA ASP A 121 26.51 12.71 -8.08
C ASP A 121 25.38 12.47 -7.06
N GLY A 122 25.74 12.29 -5.79
CA GLY A 122 24.82 11.97 -4.70
C GLY A 122 24.49 10.48 -4.54
N ILE A 123 24.87 9.61 -5.49
CA ILE A 123 24.55 8.18 -5.40
C ILE A 123 25.73 7.38 -4.84
N GLY A 124 25.75 7.23 -3.53
CA GLY A 124 26.78 6.45 -2.82
C GLY A 124 26.62 4.92 -2.94
N PRO A 125 27.65 4.14 -2.56
CA PRO A 125 27.63 2.67 -2.62
C PRO A 125 26.45 2.03 -1.87
N ALA A 126 26.04 2.64 -0.76
CA ALA A 126 24.89 2.20 0.03
C ALA A 126 23.56 2.37 -0.72
N ALA A 127 23.41 3.45 -1.50
CA ALA A 127 22.23 3.67 -2.34
C ALA A 127 22.18 2.61 -3.45
N VAL A 128 23.29 2.42 -4.19
CA VAL A 128 23.40 1.41 -5.27
C VAL A 128 23.05 0.01 -4.75
N GLN A 129 23.61 -0.41 -3.62
CA GLN A 129 23.31 -1.72 -3.04
C GLN A 129 21.82 -1.87 -2.66
N SER A 130 21.15 -0.77 -2.27
CA SER A 130 19.73 -0.79 -1.91
C SER A 130 18.82 -0.96 -3.13
N VAL A 131 19.19 -0.32 -4.24
CA VAL A 131 18.36 -0.26 -5.45
C VAL A 131 18.64 -1.39 -6.43
N ARG A 132 19.83 -2.01 -6.37
CA ARG A 132 20.27 -3.12 -7.23
C ARG A 132 19.21 -4.22 -7.40
N PRO A 133 18.51 -4.71 -6.36
CA PRO A 133 17.49 -5.76 -6.53
C PRO A 133 16.26 -5.34 -7.34
N PHE A 134 16.08 -4.04 -7.60
CA PHE A 134 14.95 -3.47 -8.33
C PHE A 134 15.35 -2.90 -9.68
N LEU A 135 16.62 -3.06 -10.08
CA LEU A 135 17.17 -2.57 -11.32
C LEU A 135 17.75 -3.72 -12.14
N GLN A 136 17.58 -3.64 -13.44
CA GLN A 136 18.25 -4.52 -14.39
C GLN A 136 18.80 -3.70 -15.56
N LEU A 137 19.91 -4.17 -16.10
CA LEU A 137 20.41 -3.73 -17.40
C LEU A 137 19.61 -4.48 -18.46
N GLU A 138 19.38 -3.86 -19.60
CA GLU A 138 18.57 -4.50 -20.65
C GLU A 138 19.30 -5.69 -21.24
N GLU A 139 18.60 -6.83 -21.39
CA GLU A 139 18.88 -7.74 -22.49
C GLU A 139 18.28 -7.11 -23.76
N THR A 140 19.08 -7.09 -24.82
CA THR A 140 18.80 -6.52 -26.13
C THR A 140 17.35 -6.74 -26.58
N ALA A 141 16.50 -5.71 -26.46
CA ALA A 141 15.10 -5.80 -26.89
C ALA A 141 15.03 -6.07 -28.41
N SER A 142 14.12 -6.96 -28.82
CA SER A 142 13.84 -7.23 -30.23
C SER A 142 13.55 -5.93 -31.01
N ARG A 143 14.26 -5.69 -32.13
CA ARG A 143 14.12 -4.47 -32.95
C ARG A 143 12.71 -4.31 -33.56
N SER A 144 11.88 -5.36 -33.57
CA SER A 144 10.52 -5.29 -34.11
C SER A 144 9.51 -4.80 -33.08
N ILE A 145 8.64 -3.86 -33.47
CA ILE A 145 7.51 -3.36 -32.67
C ILE A 145 6.46 -4.46 -32.45
N PHE A 146 6.31 -5.37 -33.43
CA PHE A 146 5.43 -6.54 -33.39
C PHE A 146 6.22 -7.81 -33.70
N PRO A 147 6.84 -8.45 -32.69
CA PRO A 147 7.48 -9.73 -32.90
C PRO A 147 6.42 -10.80 -33.27
N PRO A 148 6.80 -11.84 -34.05
CA PRO A 148 5.91 -12.96 -34.35
C PRO A 148 5.36 -13.59 -33.08
N ILE A 149 4.13 -14.13 -33.11
CA ILE A 149 3.49 -14.72 -31.91
C ILE A 149 4.35 -15.83 -31.28
N ARG A 150 5.08 -16.58 -32.10
CA ARG A 150 6.03 -17.61 -31.64
C ARG A 150 7.18 -17.05 -30.81
N THR A 151 7.64 -15.83 -31.11
CA THR A 151 8.68 -15.12 -30.34
C THR A 151 8.12 -14.57 -29.03
N ILE A 152 6.84 -14.17 -29.03
CA ILE A 152 6.14 -13.73 -27.82
C ILE A 152 5.95 -14.92 -26.88
N THR A 153 5.47 -16.06 -27.39
CA THR A 153 5.21 -17.25 -26.58
C THR A 153 6.49 -17.91 -26.06
N SER A 154 7.59 -17.90 -26.81
CA SER A 154 8.87 -18.48 -26.37
C SER A 154 9.58 -17.70 -25.27
N ASN A 155 9.31 -16.40 -25.14
CA ASN A 155 9.94 -15.51 -24.15
C ASN A 155 8.90 -15.01 -23.11
N LEU A 156 7.75 -15.65 -23.04
CA LEU A 156 6.67 -15.28 -22.14
C LEU A 156 7.03 -15.71 -20.73
N ARG A 157 7.23 -14.74 -19.83
CA ARG A 157 7.39 -15.02 -18.40
C ARG A 157 6.02 -15.22 -17.79
N VAL A 158 5.75 -16.45 -17.34
CA VAL A 158 4.53 -16.81 -16.63
C VAL A 158 4.80 -16.80 -15.13
N ARG A 159 3.90 -16.21 -14.34
CA ARG A 159 3.93 -16.32 -12.88
C ARG A 159 2.54 -16.65 -12.36
N LEU A 160 2.47 -17.71 -11.57
CA LEU A 160 1.27 -18.14 -10.87
C LEU A 160 1.53 -18.06 -9.37
N THR A 161 0.61 -17.43 -8.64
CA THR A 161 0.63 -17.43 -7.17
C THR A 161 -0.73 -17.88 -6.67
N GLN A 162 -0.75 -18.93 -5.85
CA GLN A 162 -1.93 -19.40 -5.15
C GLN A 162 -1.71 -19.24 -3.65
N ARG A 163 -2.58 -18.50 -2.98
CA ARG A 163 -2.53 -18.28 -1.54
C ARG A 163 -3.82 -18.72 -0.87
N TYR A 164 -3.67 -19.42 0.25
CA TYR A 164 -4.77 -19.79 1.14
C TYR A 164 -4.48 -19.27 2.55
N THR A 165 -5.46 -18.62 3.17
CA THR A 165 -5.33 -18.11 4.54
C THR A 165 -6.56 -18.48 5.35
N ARG A 166 -6.36 -18.98 6.56
CA ARG A 166 -7.45 -19.42 7.44
C ARG A 166 -7.16 -19.07 8.89
N ARG A 167 -8.14 -18.42 9.54
CA ARG A 167 -8.19 -18.34 11.00
C ARG A 167 -8.71 -19.68 11.54
N LEU A 168 -8.02 -20.23 12.52
CA LEU A 168 -8.41 -21.51 13.12
C LEU A 168 -9.47 -21.30 14.22
N ASP A 169 -9.41 -20.17 14.92
CA ASP A 169 -10.42 -19.76 15.90
C ASP A 169 -11.52 -19.00 15.16
N LEU A 170 -12.67 -19.66 15.00
CA LEU A 170 -13.79 -19.17 14.20
C LEU A 170 -14.63 -18.16 14.97
N GLY A 171 -14.97 -17.06 14.30
CA GLY A 171 -15.86 -16.05 14.85
C GLY A 171 -17.31 -16.55 14.95
N ARG A 172 -18.11 -15.88 15.78
CA ARG A 172 -19.55 -16.12 15.97
C ARG A 172 -20.31 -16.34 14.65
N GLY A 173 -20.03 -15.55 13.62
CA GLY A 173 -20.71 -15.65 12.33
C GLY A 173 -20.51 -16.98 11.58
N PHE A 174 -19.42 -17.70 11.83
CA PHE A 174 -19.21 -19.05 11.30
C PHE A 174 -19.80 -20.15 12.18
N ARG A 175 -19.95 -19.89 13.48
CA ARG A 175 -20.51 -20.86 14.44
C ARG A 175 -22.04 -20.86 14.43
N GLU A 176 -22.62 -19.72 14.12
CA GLU A 176 -24.07 -19.50 14.02
C GLU A 176 -24.55 -19.43 12.55
N ASP A 177 -23.73 -19.90 11.59
CA ASP A 177 -24.06 -19.95 10.16
C ASP A 177 -24.61 -18.63 9.55
N GLN A 178 -24.14 -17.49 10.06
CA GLN A 178 -24.53 -16.17 9.55
C GLN A 178 -23.72 -15.75 8.31
N PHE A 179 -22.55 -16.36 8.11
CA PHE A 179 -21.75 -16.16 6.91
C PHE A 179 -22.11 -17.18 5.81
N LEU A 180 -22.28 -16.68 4.59
CA LEU A 180 -22.78 -17.44 3.44
C LEU A 180 -21.75 -18.42 2.86
N GLY A 181 -20.48 -18.33 3.23
CA GLY A 181 -19.42 -19.17 2.69
C GLY A 181 -18.30 -19.50 3.68
N PRO A 182 -17.29 -20.26 3.22
CA PRO A 182 -16.30 -20.86 4.10
C PRO A 182 -15.31 -19.85 4.70
N PRO A 183 -14.66 -20.18 5.83
CA PRO A 183 -13.76 -19.28 6.57
C PRO A 183 -12.38 -19.06 5.96
N GLY A 184 -12.06 -19.73 4.84
CA GLY A 184 -10.78 -19.55 4.16
C GLY A 184 -10.81 -18.42 3.14
N ARG A 185 -9.79 -17.55 3.18
CA ARG A 185 -9.48 -16.63 2.08
C ARG A 185 -8.71 -17.36 1.00
N LEU A 186 -9.06 -17.12 -0.26
CA LEU A 186 -8.39 -17.68 -1.42
C LEU A 186 -7.99 -16.56 -2.37
N THR A 187 -6.69 -16.42 -2.64
CA THR A 187 -6.17 -15.45 -3.62
C THR A 187 -5.42 -16.20 -4.71
N THR A 188 -5.76 -15.95 -5.98
CA THR A 188 -5.07 -16.49 -7.16
C THR A 188 -4.57 -15.34 -8.01
N ARG A 189 -3.29 -15.38 -8.40
CA ARG A 189 -2.69 -14.36 -9.28
C ARG A 189 -2.00 -15.02 -10.45
N LEU A 190 -2.34 -14.59 -11.65
CA LEU A 190 -1.68 -14.96 -12.89
C LEU A 190 -1.09 -13.70 -13.51
N GLN A 191 0.20 -13.72 -13.80
CA GLN A 191 0.90 -12.65 -14.53
C GLN A 191 1.62 -13.26 -15.72
N LEU A 192 1.39 -12.68 -16.89
CA LEU A 192 2.12 -12.98 -18.12
C LEU A 192 2.85 -11.72 -18.54
N ALA A 193 4.13 -11.82 -18.84
CA ALA A 193 4.90 -10.68 -19.30
C ALA A 193 5.84 -11.07 -20.42
N TYR A 194 5.86 -10.27 -21.47
CA TYR A 194 6.85 -10.32 -22.52
C TYR A 194 7.64 -9.00 -22.49
N GLU A 195 8.89 -9.10 -22.05
CA GLU A 195 9.75 -7.96 -21.75
C GLU A 195 9.00 -6.92 -20.87
N ARG A 196 9.12 -5.62 -21.22
CA ARG A 196 8.33 -4.52 -20.66
C ARG A 196 7.13 -4.14 -21.55
N ARG A 197 7.06 -4.69 -22.76
CA ARG A 197 6.13 -4.25 -23.81
C ARG A 197 4.72 -4.79 -23.65
N LEU A 198 4.58 -6.03 -23.23
CA LEU A 198 3.28 -6.68 -23.04
C LEU A 198 3.21 -7.24 -21.63
N GLN A 199 2.15 -6.87 -20.91
CA GLN A 199 1.88 -7.40 -19.58
C GLN A 199 0.39 -7.72 -19.46
N LEU A 200 0.07 -8.95 -19.11
CA LEU A 200 -1.28 -9.38 -18.73
C LEU A 200 -1.26 -9.77 -17.25
N ALA A 201 -2.24 -9.32 -16.49
CA ALA A 201 -2.41 -9.71 -15.11
C ALA A 201 -3.86 -10.01 -14.81
N LEU A 202 -4.09 -11.08 -14.05
CA LEU A 202 -5.39 -11.47 -13.52
C LEU A 202 -5.21 -11.78 -12.03
N THR A 203 -6.03 -11.16 -11.18
CA THR A 203 -6.10 -11.46 -9.74
C THR A 203 -7.53 -11.81 -9.38
N LEU A 204 -7.70 -12.96 -8.75
CA LEU A 204 -8.95 -13.46 -8.20
C LEU A 204 -8.80 -13.49 -6.68
N ASP A 205 -9.75 -12.92 -5.96
CA ASP A 205 -9.75 -12.92 -4.50
C ASP A 205 -11.16 -13.24 -3.99
N LYS A 206 -11.19 -13.98 -2.88
CA LYS A 206 -12.39 -14.35 -2.16
C LYS A 206 -12.09 -14.22 -0.68
N ASP A 207 -12.82 -13.37 0.02
CA ASP A 207 -12.61 -13.11 1.44
C ASP A 207 -13.25 -14.20 2.35
N PRO A 208 -12.82 -14.32 3.62
CA PRO A 208 -13.40 -15.26 4.56
C PRO A 208 -14.89 -15.01 4.80
N GLY A 209 -15.72 -16.04 4.66
CA GLY A 209 -17.18 -15.95 4.87
C GLY A 209 -17.99 -15.69 3.60
N GLU A 210 -17.33 -15.44 2.47
CA GLU A 210 -18.01 -15.20 1.21
C GLU A 210 -18.23 -16.51 0.44
N PRO A 211 -19.33 -16.67 -0.31
CA PRO A 211 -19.57 -17.88 -1.10
C PRO A 211 -18.75 -17.87 -2.39
N LEU A 212 -18.23 -19.03 -2.81
CA LEU A 212 -17.81 -19.21 -4.21
C LEU A 212 -19.05 -19.52 -5.02
N ARG A 213 -19.45 -18.63 -5.93
CA ARG A 213 -20.68 -18.81 -6.71
C ARG A 213 -20.64 -18.08 -8.03
N TRP A 214 -21.50 -18.48 -8.96
CA TRP A 214 -21.71 -17.77 -10.21
C TRP A 214 -23.01 -16.96 -10.13
N SER A 215 -22.90 -15.64 -10.07
CA SER A 215 -24.03 -14.70 -10.04
C SER A 215 -23.68 -13.43 -10.83
N PRO A 216 -24.06 -13.37 -12.12
CA PRO A 216 -23.86 -12.18 -12.95
C PRO A 216 -24.55 -10.92 -12.39
N GLN A 217 -25.66 -11.06 -11.67
CA GLN A 217 -26.41 -9.95 -11.05
C GLN A 217 -25.55 -9.20 -10.02
N THR A 218 -24.76 -9.95 -9.26
CA THR A 218 -23.85 -9.41 -8.24
C THR A 218 -22.39 -9.33 -8.72
N GLN A 219 -22.16 -9.49 -10.03
CA GLN A 219 -20.83 -9.54 -10.66
C GLN A 219 -19.86 -10.51 -9.98
N THR A 220 -20.37 -11.62 -9.45
CA THR A 220 -19.59 -12.66 -8.77
C THR A 220 -19.43 -13.83 -9.73
N TYR A 221 -18.20 -14.17 -10.12
CA TYR A 221 -17.92 -15.21 -11.13
C TYR A 221 -16.96 -16.24 -10.54
N GLY A 222 -17.50 -17.10 -9.68
CA GLY A 222 -16.71 -17.98 -8.81
C GLY A 222 -16.11 -17.19 -7.64
N PHE A 223 -15.36 -16.14 -7.93
CA PHE A 223 -14.78 -15.22 -6.95
C PHE A 223 -15.61 -13.95 -6.81
N ASP A 224 -15.58 -13.35 -5.61
CA ASP A 224 -16.26 -12.11 -5.33
C ASP A 224 -15.55 -10.94 -6.04
N HIS A 225 -14.21 -10.96 -6.00
CA HIS A 225 -13.36 -9.90 -6.51
C HIS A 225 -12.45 -10.43 -7.63
N ILE A 226 -12.53 -9.77 -8.78
CA ILE A 226 -11.76 -10.09 -9.98
C ILE A 226 -11.18 -8.79 -10.51
N THR A 227 -9.87 -8.75 -10.68
CA THR A 227 -9.19 -7.67 -11.39
C THR A 227 -8.38 -8.20 -12.55
N GLY A 228 -8.44 -7.54 -13.70
CA GLY A 228 -7.73 -7.93 -14.90
C GLY A 228 -7.19 -6.73 -15.65
N SER A 229 -5.95 -6.79 -16.11
CA SER A 229 -5.32 -5.71 -16.87
C SER A 229 -4.44 -6.24 -17.99
N LEU A 230 -4.53 -5.62 -19.17
CA LEU A 230 -3.61 -5.77 -20.29
C LEU A 230 -2.88 -4.43 -20.48
N ALA A 231 -1.56 -4.42 -20.39
CA ALA A 231 -0.74 -3.25 -20.65
C ALA A 231 0.17 -3.48 -21.86
N LEU A 232 0.17 -2.50 -22.76
CA LEU A 232 1.09 -2.37 -23.88
C LEU A 232 1.97 -1.13 -23.67
N ARG A 233 3.27 -1.21 -23.93
CA ARG A 233 4.22 -0.11 -23.74
C ARG A 233 5.21 0.00 -24.90
N ASP A 234 5.73 1.21 -25.08
CA ASP A 234 6.79 1.55 -26.05
C ASP A 234 6.43 1.26 -27.52
N LEU A 235 5.17 1.53 -27.91
CA LEU A 235 4.69 1.34 -29.28
C LEU A 235 4.82 2.65 -30.08
N GLY A 236 6.05 3.16 -30.21
CA GLY A 236 6.35 4.43 -30.87
C GLY A 236 5.83 5.63 -30.07
N ARG A 237 4.95 6.46 -30.67
CA ARG A 237 4.31 7.58 -29.95
C ARG A 237 3.36 7.11 -28.84
N LEU A 238 2.84 5.88 -28.91
CA LEU A 238 2.05 5.30 -27.83
C LEU A 238 2.99 4.76 -26.75
N GLU A 239 3.20 5.56 -25.71
CA GLU A 239 4.09 5.20 -24.59
C GLU A 239 3.48 4.10 -23.73
N THR A 240 2.18 4.17 -23.46
CA THR A 240 1.47 3.22 -22.61
C THR A 240 0.00 3.14 -23.00
N LEU A 241 -0.53 1.93 -23.18
CA LEU A 241 -1.96 1.62 -23.25
C LEU A 241 -2.27 0.59 -22.17
N VAL A 242 -3.33 0.81 -21.39
CA VAL A 242 -3.84 -0.15 -20.43
C VAL A 242 -5.32 -0.37 -20.68
N LEU A 243 -5.71 -1.63 -20.85
CA LEU A 243 -7.10 -2.09 -20.94
C LEU A 243 -7.43 -2.92 -19.69
N GLY A 244 -8.62 -2.76 -19.15
CA GLY A 244 -9.06 -3.37 -17.88
C GLY A 244 -8.81 -2.45 -16.68
N ASP A 245 -8.22 -3.00 -15.62
CA ASP A 245 -8.03 -2.29 -14.36
C ASP A 245 -6.70 -1.53 -14.31
N PHE A 246 -6.76 -0.24 -13.95
CA PHE A 246 -5.59 0.64 -13.94
C PHE A 246 -5.66 1.68 -12.81
N THR A 247 -4.50 2.24 -12.46
CA THR A 247 -4.37 3.40 -11.58
C THR A 247 -3.92 4.60 -12.39
N ALA A 248 -4.38 5.79 -12.00
CA ALA A 248 -3.93 7.05 -12.56
C ALA A 248 -3.40 7.96 -11.43
N GLN A 249 -2.17 8.44 -11.58
CA GLN A 249 -1.46 9.24 -10.58
C GLN A 249 -0.80 10.44 -11.24
N PHE A 250 -1.25 11.65 -10.89
CA PHE A 250 -0.74 12.90 -11.44
C PHE A 250 -0.47 13.94 -10.35
N GLY A 251 0.49 14.83 -10.63
CA GLY A 251 0.91 15.89 -9.71
C GLY A 251 1.36 15.35 -8.35
N GLN A 252 0.97 16.08 -7.30
CA GLN A 252 1.13 15.67 -5.90
C GLN A 252 -0.10 14.91 -5.38
N GLY A 253 -1.15 14.80 -6.21
CA GLY A 253 -2.37 14.05 -5.96
C GLY A 253 -3.49 14.89 -5.35
N VAL A 254 -3.47 16.21 -5.53
CA VAL A 254 -4.55 17.10 -5.06
C VAL A 254 -5.85 16.83 -5.83
N ALA A 255 -5.78 16.77 -7.17
CA ALA A 255 -6.92 16.46 -8.02
C ALA A 255 -7.15 14.96 -8.19
N LEU A 256 -6.13 14.21 -8.65
CA LEU A 256 -6.30 12.84 -9.12
C LEU A 256 -5.12 11.94 -8.71
N TRP A 257 -5.39 11.01 -7.79
CA TRP A 257 -4.42 10.01 -7.36
C TRP A 257 -5.10 8.73 -6.89
N GLN A 258 -5.04 7.69 -7.70
CA GLN A 258 -5.48 6.35 -7.33
C GLN A 258 -4.29 5.43 -7.09
N GLY A 259 -4.36 4.62 -6.04
CA GLY A 259 -3.31 3.70 -5.61
C GLY A 259 -2.65 4.12 -4.28
N LEU A 260 -1.43 3.64 -4.07
CA LEU A 260 -0.68 3.81 -2.83
C LEU A 260 -0.36 5.29 -2.53
N ARG A 261 -0.49 5.68 -1.25
CA ARG A 261 0.07 6.91 -0.67
C ARG A 261 0.94 6.53 0.52
N PHE A 262 2.18 7.02 0.54
CA PHE A 262 3.03 6.97 1.73
C PHE A 262 2.66 8.13 2.66
N GLY A 263 2.49 7.85 3.96
CA GLY A 263 2.24 8.84 5.00
C GLY A 263 3.51 9.26 5.73
N LYS A 264 3.36 10.10 6.76
CA LYS A 264 4.45 10.54 7.64
C LYS A 264 5.13 9.32 8.30
N GLY A 265 6.45 9.26 8.30
CA GLY A 265 7.20 8.05 8.65
C GLY A 265 8.59 8.31 9.22
N ARG A 266 9.43 7.28 9.28
CA ARG A 266 10.85 7.43 9.62
C ARG A 266 11.61 8.23 8.56
N ASP A 267 11.24 8.07 7.29
CA ASP A 267 11.68 8.91 6.19
C ASP A 267 10.88 10.23 6.20
N PRO A 268 11.52 11.38 6.49
CA PRO A 268 10.87 12.68 6.57
C PRO A 268 10.79 13.40 5.21
N ILE A 269 11.40 12.88 4.14
CA ILE A 269 11.56 13.59 2.87
C ILE A 269 10.61 13.02 1.80
N ALA A 270 10.71 11.72 1.51
CA ALA A 270 10.04 11.12 0.36
C ALA A 270 8.50 11.22 0.38
N PRO A 271 7.80 11.06 1.52
CA PRO A 271 6.33 11.17 1.55
C PRO A 271 5.80 12.58 1.23
N ALA A 272 6.59 13.61 1.51
CA ALA A 272 6.20 15.01 1.33
C ALA A 272 6.34 15.49 -0.13
N HIS A 273 7.25 14.87 -0.90
CA HIS A 273 7.48 15.16 -2.31
C HIS A 273 7.10 13.97 -3.19
N LYS A 274 5.82 13.88 -3.55
CA LYS A 274 5.28 12.78 -4.37
C LYS A 274 5.55 13.01 -5.86
N ARG A 275 5.56 11.93 -6.64
CA ARG A 275 5.59 12.01 -8.12
C ARG A 275 4.54 11.11 -8.75
N GLY A 276 3.67 11.70 -9.56
CA GLY A 276 2.69 10.96 -10.34
C GLY A 276 3.35 10.03 -11.37
N ARG A 277 2.93 8.76 -11.38
CA ARG A 277 3.44 7.73 -12.30
C ARG A 277 2.66 7.61 -13.61
N GLY A 278 1.73 8.53 -13.85
CA GLY A 278 0.79 8.46 -14.95
C GLY A 278 -0.17 7.29 -14.79
N VAL A 279 -0.43 6.58 -15.89
CA VAL A 279 -1.30 5.41 -15.92
C VAL A 279 -0.47 4.13 -15.73
N ARG A 280 -0.93 3.25 -14.85
CA ARG A 280 -0.30 1.94 -14.60
C ARG A 280 -1.35 0.83 -14.51
N PRO A 281 -1.05 -0.38 -14.99
CA PRO A 281 -1.95 -1.52 -14.79
C PRO A 281 -2.06 -1.87 -13.30
N TYR A 282 -3.26 -2.30 -12.89
CA TYR A 282 -3.56 -2.66 -11.51
C TYR A 282 -3.45 -4.17 -11.31
N HIS A 283 -2.77 -4.59 -10.24
CA HIS A 283 -2.44 -6.01 -9.98
C HIS A 283 -2.75 -6.46 -8.55
N SER A 284 -3.42 -5.61 -7.76
CA SER A 284 -3.64 -5.86 -6.34
C SER A 284 -4.95 -6.61 -6.10
N ALA A 285 -5.00 -7.37 -5.00
CA ALA A 285 -6.25 -7.93 -4.47
C ALA A 285 -7.09 -6.90 -3.69
N SER A 286 -6.65 -5.64 -3.61
CA SER A 286 -7.45 -4.57 -3.00
C SER A 286 -8.62 -4.20 -3.90
N GLU A 287 -9.82 -4.19 -3.33
CA GLU A 287 -11.03 -3.73 -4.01
C GLU A 287 -11.11 -2.20 -4.17
N THR A 288 -10.16 -1.44 -3.66
CA THR A 288 -10.23 0.03 -3.68
C THR A 288 -9.13 0.65 -4.51
N SER A 289 -9.34 1.91 -4.91
CA SER A 289 -8.30 2.77 -5.47
C SER A 289 -7.79 2.39 -6.87
N PHE A 290 -8.70 1.98 -7.76
CA PHE A 290 -8.43 1.73 -9.18
C PHE A 290 -9.64 2.09 -10.07
N PHE A 291 -9.35 2.31 -11.36
CA PHE A 291 -10.30 2.52 -12.45
C PHE A 291 -10.44 1.26 -13.30
N ARG A 292 -11.59 1.07 -13.97
CA ARG A 292 -11.86 -0.08 -14.86
C ARG A 292 -12.31 0.41 -16.23
N GLY A 293 -11.51 0.20 -17.26
CA GLY A 293 -11.82 0.63 -18.63
C GLY A 293 -10.57 0.67 -19.50
N ALA A 294 -10.30 1.81 -20.12
CA ALA A 294 -9.13 1.99 -20.98
C ALA A 294 -8.41 3.31 -20.65
N ALA A 295 -7.09 3.29 -20.76
CA ALA A 295 -6.24 4.45 -20.52
C ALA A 295 -5.02 4.42 -21.44
N ALA A 296 -4.68 5.55 -22.04
CA ALA A 296 -3.57 5.66 -22.98
C ALA A 296 -2.74 6.92 -22.70
N THR A 297 -1.42 6.82 -22.89
CA THR A 297 -0.47 7.94 -22.88
C THR A 297 0.25 7.98 -24.21
N ILE A 298 0.19 9.14 -24.86
CA ILE A 298 0.79 9.40 -26.17
C ILE A 298 1.83 10.51 -26.00
N GLY A 299 3.05 10.25 -26.44
CA GLY A 299 4.11 11.24 -26.60
C GLY A 299 3.82 12.13 -27.81
N LEU A 300 3.85 13.45 -27.58
CA LEU A 300 3.66 14.49 -28.57
C LEU A 300 4.99 15.24 -28.82
N PRO A 301 5.16 15.90 -29.96
CA PRO A 301 6.33 16.75 -30.20
C PRO A 301 6.49 17.84 -29.13
N GLY A 302 7.73 18.32 -28.94
CA GLY A 302 8.02 19.38 -27.97
C GLY A 302 7.95 18.90 -26.51
N GLU A 303 8.36 17.66 -26.24
CA GLU A 303 8.44 17.09 -24.88
C GLU A 303 7.10 17.06 -24.13
N LEU A 304 6.00 17.02 -24.89
CA LEU A 304 4.64 16.93 -24.38
C LEU A 304 4.19 15.48 -24.31
N SER A 305 3.39 15.14 -23.32
CA SER A 305 2.70 13.85 -23.24
C SER A 305 1.24 14.08 -22.88
N LEU A 306 0.34 13.44 -23.63
CA LEU A 306 -1.10 13.46 -23.40
C LEU A 306 -1.53 12.10 -22.86
N THR A 307 -2.12 12.10 -21.67
CA THR A 307 -2.77 10.93 -21.08
C THR A 307 -4.28 11.14 -21.08
N ALA A 308 -5.04 10.15 -21.53
CA ALA A 308 -6.50 10.12 -21.45
C ALA A 308 -6.98 8.77 -20.95
N PHE A 309 -8.08 8.76 -20.20
CA PHE A 309 -8.70 7.53 -19.75
C PHE A 309 -10.23 7.63 -19.65
N ALA A 310 -10.87 6.49 -19.82
CA ALA A 310 -12.29 6.28 -19.59
C ALA A 310 -12.48 5.06 -18.69
N SER A 311 -13.33 5.19 -17.68
CA SER A 311 -13.59 4.16 -16.70
C SER A 311 -15.08 3.99 -16.45
N ARG A 312 -15.55 2.73 -16.43
CA ARG A 312 -16.89 2.34 -15.98
C ARG A 312 -16.76 1.25 -14.93
N ARG A 313 -17.22 1.51 -13.71
CA ARG A 313 -17.08 0.60 -12.58
C ARG A 313 -18.31 0.64 -11.68
N ARG A 314 -18.59 -0.46 -10.96
CA ARG A 314 -19.53 -0.46 -9.84
C ARG A 314 -18.78 -0.55 -8.51
N ARG A 315 -19.29 0.14 -7.50
CA ARG A 315 -18.75 0.19 -6.14
C ARG A 315 -19.85 -0.11 -5.13
N ASP A 316 -19.43 -0.60 -3.98
CA ASP A 316 -20.33 -0.90 -2.89
C ASP A 316 -20.81 0.37 -2.22
N ALA A 317 -22.08 0.39 -1.86
CA ALA A 317 -22.69 1.58 -1.28
C ALA A 317 -23.89 1.26 -0.39
N SER A 318 -24.09 2.09 0.62
CA SER A 318 -25.30 2.09 1.43
C SER A 318 -26.37 2.96 0.76
N VAL A 319 -27.50 2.35 0.42
CA VAL A 319 -28.64 3.04 -0.19
C VAL A 319 -29.54 3.65 0.90
N ASP A 320 -30.13 4.80 0.62
CA ASP A 320 -31.11 5.44 1.49
C ASP A 320 -32.53 4.92 1.21
N SER A 321 -33.02 4.02 2.05
CA SER A 321 -34.37 3.48 1.92
C SER A 321 -35.47 4.43 2.43
N SER A 322 -35.15 5.51 3.14
CA SER A 322 -36.18 6.46 3.60
C SER A 322 -36.75 7.33 2.48
N SER A 323 -36.12 7.30 1.30
CA SER A 323 -36.59 7.98 0.08
C SER A 323 -37.37 7.05 -0.87
N ALA A 324 -37.88 5.90 -0.38
CA ALA A 324 -38.55 4.88 -1.20
C ALA A 324 -39.91 5.28 -1.80
N ALA A 325 -40.42 6.48 -1.50
CA ALA A 325 -41.67 6.99 -2.06
C ALA A 325 -41.54 7.58 -3.48
N GLY A 326 -40.34 7.65 -4.07
CA GLY A 326 -40.12 8.21 -5.41
C GLY A 326 -39.95 7.17 -6.52
N THR A 327 -40.31 7.52 -7.75
CA THR A 327 -40.17 6.70 -8.98
C THR A 327 -38.74 6.60 -9.55
N GLY A 328 -37.73 7.06 -8.82
CA GLY A 328 -36.33 7.10 -9.23
C GLY A 328 -35.41 6.17 -8.43
N PRO A 329 -34.17 5.94 -8.90
CA PRO A 329 -33.22 5.10 -8.17
C PRO A 329 -32.87 5.75 -6.82
N LEU A 330 -32.99 4.96 -5.76
CA LEU A 330 -32.73 5.42 -4.39
C LEU A 330 -31.32 6.03 -4.24
N PRO A 331 -31.20 7.19 -3.56
CA PRO A 331 -29.92 7.86 -3.38
C PRO A 331 -28.95 7.03 -2.52
N VAL A 332 -27.66 7.28 -2.68
CA VAL A 332 -26.60 6.62 -1.93
C VAL A 332 -26.08 7.52 -0.83
N ARG A 333 -26.01 7.01 0.41
CA ARG A 333 -25.46 7.75 1.56
C ARG A 333 -23.94 7.67 1.65
N THR A 334 -23.39 6.46 1.57
CA THR A 334 -21.96 6.24 1.73
C THR A 334 -21.49 5.26 0.68
N VAL A 335 -20.36 5.59 0.03
CA VAL A 335 -19.63 4.65 -0.80
C VAL A 335 -18.70 3.89 0.13
N SER A 336 -18.90 2.58 0.20
CA SER A 336 -18.13 1.70 1.08
C SER A 336 -16.68 1.64 0.60
N GLY A 337 -15.76 1.71 1.55
CA GLY A 337 -14.36 1.33 1.33
C GLY A 337 -14.07 -0.11 1.73
N GLY A 338 -15.03 -0.82 2.35
CA GLY A 338 -14.93 -2.26 2.64
C GLY A 338 -15.48 -3.07 1.47
N GLY A 339 -15.03 -4.32 1.38
CA GLY A 339 -15.33 -5.24 0.28
C GLY A 339 -15.93 -6.58 0.72
N GLN A 340 -16.38 -6.69 1.97
CA GLN A 340 -16.92 -7.94 2.48
C GLN A 340 -18.37 -8.15 2.01
N HIS A 341 -18.67 -9.35 1.49
CA HIS A 341 -19.98 -9.81 1.03
C HIS A 341 -20.39 -11.14 1.65
N ARG A 342 -20.27 -11.25 2.97
CA ARG A 342 -20.42 -12.50 3.72
C ARG A 342 -21.84 -12.74 4.21
N THR A 343 -22.66 -11.69 4.32
CA THR A 343 -24.06 -11.77 4.76
C THR A 343 -25.00 -11.25 3.66
N PRO A 344 -26.32 -11.55 3.71
CA PRO A 344 -27.29 -10.99 2.77
C PRO A 344 -27.31 -9.45 2.75
N SER A 345 -27.12 -8.81 3.91
CA SER A 345 -27.12 -7.34 4.02
C SER A 345 -25.83 -6.69 3.49
N GLU A 346 -24.68 -7.37 3.67
CA GLU A 346 -23.42 -7.01 3.03
C GLU A 346 -23.54 -7.14 1.51
N LEU A 347 -24.09 -8.26 1.03
CA LEU A 347 -24.27 -8.54 -0.38
C LEU A 347 -25.24 -7.57 -1.07
N ALA A 348 -26.32 -7.16 -0.40
CA ALA A 348 -27.28 -6.19 -0.95
C ALA A 348 -26.66 -4.82 -1.27
N ARG A 349 -25.49 -4.50 -0.69
CA ARG A 349 -24.74 -3.27 -0.98
C ARG A 349 -23.78 -3.42 -2.16
N LYS A 350 -23.47 -4.65 -2.58
CA LYS A 350 -22.45 -4.97 -3.59
C LYS A 350 -22.77 -4.32 -4.92
N GLY A 351 -21.85 -3.51 -5.43
CA GLY A 351 -21.95 -2.89 -6.75
C GLY A 351 -23.19 -2.01 -6.97
N THR A 352 -23.81 -1.48 -5.92
CA THR A 352 -25.04 -0.66 -6.04
C THR A 352 -24.79 0.76 -6.55
N PHE A 353 -23.54 1.24 -6.51
CA PHE A 353 -23.14 2.57 -6.98
C PHE A 353 -22.32 2.50 -8.27
N GLY A 354 -22.92 2.92 -9.39
CA GLY A 354 -22.31 2.94 -10.71
C GLY A 354 -21.54 4.23 -11.00
N GLU A 355 -20.25 4.03 -11.26
CA GLU A 355 -19.18 4.92 -11.67
C GLU A 355 -18.90 5.12 -13.17
N THR A 356 -19.19 6.25 -13.84
CA THR A 356 -18.51 6.57 -15.13
C THR A 356 -17.57 7.75 -14.95
N THR A 357 -16.29 7.58 -15.26
CA THR A 357 -15.30 8.65 -15.17
C THR A 357 -14.54 8.82 -16.49
N LEU A 358 -14.41 10.05 -16.94
CA LEU A 358 -13.47 10.46 -17.99
C LEU A 358 -12.41 11.35 -17.33
N GLY A 359 -11.15 11.18 -17.69
CA GLY A 359 -10.10 12.05 -17.17
C GLY A 359 -8.82 11.95 -17.98
N GLY A 360 -7.82 12.73 -17.57
CA GLY A 360 -6.56 12.78 -18.28
C GLY A 360 -5.58 13.78 -17.69
N ALA A 361 -4.45 13.91 -18.36
CA ALA A 361 -3.46 14.92 -18.08
C ALA A 361 -2.71 15.30 -19.36
N LEU A 362 -2.32 16.58 -19.45
CA LEU A 362 -1.30 17.05 -20.38
C LEU A 362 -0.07 17.42 -19.55
N ALA A 363 1.08 16.87 -19.92
CA ALA A 363 2.34 17.11 -19.22
C ALA A 363 3.41 17.60 -20.18
N TYR A 364 4.20 18.56 -19.73
CA TYR A 364 5.40 19.07 -20.37
C TYR A 364 6.62 18.68 -19.52
N ARG A 365 7.66 18.14 -20.15
CA ARG A 365 8.84 17.60 -19.45
C ARG A 365 10.14 17.97 -20.15
N ARG A 366 10.80 19.02 -19.68
CA ARG A 366 12.16 19.41 -20.10
C ARG A 366 13.18 19.10 -19.01
N ALA A 367 14.46 19.05 -19.36
CA ALA A 367 15.54 19.02 -18.37
C ALA A 367 15.31 20.10 -17.30
N GLY A 368 15.20 19.68 -16.04
CA GLY A 368 14.93 20.55 -14.90
C GLY A 368 13.49 21.06 -14.71
N LEU A 369 12.54 20.80 -15.62
CA LEU A 369 11.18 21.34 -15.53
C LEU A 369 10.11 20.29 -15.87
N HIS A 370 9.18 20.08 -14.94
CA HIS A 370 7.99 19.28 -15.16
C HIS A 370 6.73 20.08 -14.84
N LEU A 371 5.90 20.35 -15.83
CA LEU A 371 4.61 21.01 -15.66
C LEU A 371 3.50 20.10 -16.15
N GLY A 372 2.30 20.23 -15.60
CA GLY A 372 1.15 19.54 -16.15
C GLY A 372 -0.19 20.05 -15.65
N VAL A 373 -1.21 19.74 -16.43
CA VAL A 373 -2.62 19.96 -16.09
C VAL A 373 -3.30 18.60 -16.06
N THR A 374 -4.14 18.35 -15.06
CA THR A 374 -4.91 17.12 -14.94
C THR A 374 -6.34 17.42 -14.54
N GLY A 375 -7.27 16.57 -14.96
CA GLY A 375 -8.64 16.69 -14.54
C GLY A 375 -9.44 15.44 -14.80
N TYR A 376 -10.64 15.42 -14.20
CA TYR A 376 -11.60 14.35 -14.41
C TYR A 376 -13.03 14.88 -14.31
N ARG A 377 -13.95 14.14 -14.89
CA ARG A 377 -15.39 14.25 -14.70
C ARG A 377 -15.97 12.87 -14.45
N ALA A 378 -16.63 12.71 -13.31
CA ALA A 378 -17.33 11.51 -12.89
C ALA A 378 -18.85 11.75 -12.90
N ARG A 379 -19.60 10.78 -13.41
CA ARG A 379 -21.07 10.70 -13.38
C ARG A 379 -21.47 9.44 -12.62
N PHE A 380 -22.45 9.59 -11.76
CA PHE A 380 -22.94 8.57 -10.85
C PHE A 380 -24.30 8.04 -11.33
N SER A 381 -24.49 6.72 -11.27
CA SER A 381 -25.77 6.09 -11.61
C SER A 381 -26.87 6.38 -10.57
N ARG A 382 -26.48 6.83 -9.37
CA ARG A 382 -27.37 7.20 -8.26
C ARG A 382 -26.81 8.47 -7.62
N PRO A 383 -27.66 9.42 -7.21
CA PRO A 383 -27.18 10.63 -6.57
C PRO A 383 -26.56 10.33 -5.19
N LEU A 384 -25.41 10.94 -4.90
CA LEU A 384 -24.78 10.91 -3.57
C LEU A 384 -25.47 11.90 -2.63
N ARG A 385 -25.92 11.42 -1.47
CA ARG A 385 -26.54 12.19 -0.39
C ARG A 385 -25.96 11.74 0.97
N PRO A 386 -24.80 12.26 1.40
CA PRO A 386 -24.08 11.82 2.59
C PRO A 386 -24.80 11.99 3.93
N GLY A 387 -25.99 12.62 3.93
CA GLY A 387 -26.81 12.94 5.10
C GLY A 387 -26.48 14.31 5.69
N ASP A 388 -27.32 14.77 6.62
CA ASP A 388 -27.37 16.17 7.08
C ASP A 388 -26.49 16.46 8.30
N ARG A 389 -25.65 15.49 8.71
CA ARG A 389 -24.72 15.71 9.84
C ARG A 389 -23.75 16.85 9.50
N PRO A 390 -23.49 17.81 10.42
CA PRO A 390 -22.70 19.01 10.12
C PRO A 390 -21.30 18.75 9.50
N TYR A 391 -20.58 17.74 9.99
CA TYR A 391 -19.26 17.35 9.46
C TYR A 391 -19.30 16.78 8.02
N ARG A 392 -20.48 16.43 7.50
CA ARG A 392 -20.68 15.90 6.13
C ARG A 392 -21.15 16.96 5.13
N ARG A 393 -21.49 18.17 5.58
CA ARG A 393 -22.04 19.28 4.75
C ARG A 393 -21.28 19.50 3.44
N PHE A 394 -19.95 19.38 3.49
CA PHE A 394 -19.08 19.66 2.35
C PHE A 394 -18.67 18.42 1.54
N ARG A 395 -19.26 17.27 1.79
CA ARG A 395 -18.99 16.07 0.97
C ARG A 395 -19.57 16.23 -0.44
N VAL A 396 -19.06 15.43 -1.37
CA VAL A 396 -19.60 15.34 -2.74
C VAL A 396 -21.07 14.93 -2.68
N THR A 397 -21.92 15.67 -3.38
CA THR A 397 -23.38 15.47 -3.45
C THR A 397 -23.86 15.55 -4.89
N GLY A 398 -24.98 14.90 -5.20
CA GLY A 398 -25.60 14.95 -6.53
C GLY A 398 -25.19 13.79 -7.42
N ASP A 399 -25.38 13.96 -8.72
CA ASP A 399 -25.24 12.94 -9.76
C ASP A 399 -23.84 12.87 -10.40
N GLY A 400 -22.90 13.71 -9.95
CA GLY A 400 -21.55 13.71 -10.47
C GLY A 400 -20.60 14.64 -9.73
N THR A 401 -19.35 14.63 -10.15
CA THR A 401 -18.30 15.51 -9.63
C THR A 401 -17.19 15.66 -10.67
N SER A 402 -16.43 16.75 -10.59
CA SER A 402 -15.32 17.03 -11.50
C SER A 402 -14.24 17.81 -10.79
N MET A 403 -13.02 17.69 -11.28
CA MET A 403 -11.90 18.44 -10.74
C MET A 403 -10.92 18.77 -11.86
N LEU A 404 -10.31 19.95 -11.78
CA LEU A 404 -9.27 20.40 -12.67
C LEU A 404 -8.13 20.97 -11.82
N GLY A 405 -6.89 20.60 -12.11
CA GLY A 405 -5.73 21.09 -11.39
C GLY A 405 -4.50 21.21 -12.27
N GLY A 406 -3.58 22.05 -11.82
CA GLY A 406 -2.26 22.24 -12.39
C GLY A 406 -1.19 21.87 -11.37
N TYR A 407 -0.12 21.25 -11.83
CA TYR A 407 1.01 20.86 -11.00
C TYR A 407 2.33 21.20 -11.70
N GLY A 408 3.36 21.40 -10.88
CA GLY A 408 4.67 21.77 -11.37
C GLY A 408 5.79 21.27 -10.46
N THR A 409 6.95 21.04 -11.04
CA THR A 409 8.20 20.76 -10.35
C THR A 409 9.35 21.38 -11.13
N VAL A 410 10.19 22.15 -10.44
CA VAL A 410 11.38 22.80 -11.00
C VAL A 410 12.59 22.33 -10.21
N PHE A 411 13.62 21.85 -10.91
CA PHE A 411 14.91 21.46 -10.33
C PHE A 411 15.92 22.59 -10.59
N LEU A 412 16.48 23.16 -9.52
CA LEU A 412 17.39 24.30 -9.51
C LEU A 412 18.63 23.92 -8.68
N GLY A 413 19.58 23.20 -9.28
CA GLY A 413 20.76 22.72 -8.57
C GLY A 413 20.38 21.78 -7.42
N ASP A 414 20.70 22.16 -6.17
CA ASP A 414 20.35 21.43 -4.93
C ASP A 414 18.90 21.63 -4.47
N TYR A 415 18.18 22.56 -5.10
CA TYR A 415 16.83 22.93 -4.71
C TYR A 415 15.80 22.32 -5.67
N THR A 416 14.70 21.83 -5.13
CA THR A 416 13.52 21.44 -5.90
C THR A 416 12.30 22.18 -5.38
N VAL A 417 11.59 22.89 -6.25
CA VAL A 417 10.31 23.54 -5.91
C VAL A 417 9.19 22.79 -6.60
N PHE A 418 8.15 22.41 -5.86
CA PHE A 418 7.03 21.65 -6.39
C PHE A 418 5.70 22.16 -5.85
N GLY A 419 4.65 22.02 -6.65
CA GLY A 419 3.32 22.45 -6.26
C GLY A 419 2.22 21.74 -7.04
N ASP A 420 1.03 21.73 -6.45
CA ASP A 420 -0.19 21.19 -7.06
C ASP A 420 -1.38 21.99 -6.52
N VAL A 421 -2.16 22.56 -7.42
CA VAL A 421 -3.37 23.34 -7.11
C VAL A 421 -4.51 22.83 -7.96
N ALA A 422 -5.68 22.69 -7.35
CA ALA A 422 -6.87 22.28 -8.07
C ALA A 422 -8.09 23.10 -7.65
N ARG A 423 -9.08 23.11 -8.54
CA ARG A 423 -10.38 23.72 -8.36
C ARG A 423 -11.42 22.63 -8.16
N SER A 424 -12.16 22.70 -7.07
CA SER A 424 -13.27 21.79 -6.78
C SER A 424 -14.48 22.09 -7.69
N PRO A 425 -15.46 21.17 -7.77
CA PRO A 425 -16.70 21.44 -8.51
C PRO A 425 -17.46 22.68 -8.02
N ARG A 426 -17.32 23.01 -6.72
CA ARG A 426 -17.98 24.17 -6.09
C ARG A 426 -17.18 25.47 -6.25
N GLY A 427 -16.06 25.45 -6.98
CA GLY A 427 -15.24 26.63 -7.26
C GLY A 427 -14.14 26.92 -6.25
N SER A 428 -14.09 26.20 -5.12
CA SER A 428 -13.04 26.37 -4.10
C SER A 428 -11.69 25.88 -4.62
N PHE A 429 -10.63 26.64 -4.35
CA PHE A 429 -9.26 26.23 -4.66
C PHE A 429 -8.57 25.62 -3.44
N GLY A 430 -7.91 24.48 -3.66
CA GLY A 430 -7.09 23.80 -2.67
C GLY A 430 -5.81 23.30 -3.31
N GLY A 431 -4.74 23.23 -2.53
CA GLY A 431 -3.43 22.89 -3.07
C GLY A 431 -2.34 22.79 -2.02
N LEU A 432 -1.14 22.49 -2.50
CA LEU A 432 0.09 22.48 -1.72
C LEU A 432 1.25 23.07 -2.53
N LEU A 433 2.21 23.64 -1.81
CA LEU A 433 3.47 24.15 -2.34
C LEU A 433 4.58 23.65 -1.41
N GLY A 434 5.66 23.16 -1.98
CA GLY A 434 6.82 22.73 -1.22
C GLY A 434 8.13 23.07 -1.90
N ALA A 435 9.17 23.12 -1.08
CA ALA A 435 10.55 23.24 -1.49
C ALA A 435 11.36 22.15 -0.78
N ALA A 436 12.26 21.52 -1.50
CA ALA A 436 13.21 20.55 -0.96
C ALA A 436 14.63 21.01 -1.26
N LEU A 437 15.51 20.83 -0.29
CA LEU A 437 16.95 20.89 -0.43
C LEU A 437 17.47 19.46 -0.38
N ASP A 438 18.33 19.10 -1.30
CA ASP A 438 19.04 17.84 -1.30
C ASP A 438 20.53 18.19 -1.37
N GLY A 439 21.25 18.01 -0.28
CA GLY A 439 22.68 18.28 -0.20
C GLY A 439 23.41 17.07 0.36
N ASP A 440 24.73 17.00 0.15
CA ASP A 440 25.53 15.80 0.43
C ASP A 440 25.43 15.28 1.90
N TYR A 441 25.17 16.19 2.85
CA TYR A 441 25.06 15.87 4.28
C TYR A 441 23.69 16.18 4.88
N ALA A 442 22.83 16.86 4.13
CA ALA A 442 21.57 17.38 4.63
C ALA A 442 20.52 17.42 3.53
N GLU A 443 19.42 16.69 3.73
CA GLU A 443 18.20 16.84 2.95
C GLU A 443 17.14 17.51 3.82
N ALA A 444 16.39 18.44 3.26
CA ALA A 444 15.30 19.10 3.96
C ALA A 444 14.12 19.30 3.03
N VAL A 445 12.90 19.31 3.58
CA VAL A 445 11.69 19.62 2.83
C VAL A 445 10.75 20.46 3.67
N VAL A 446 10.16 21.49 3.08
CA VAL A 446 9.09 22.27 3.68
C VAL A 446 7.89 22.23 2.75
N VAL A 447 6.71 21.91 3.27
CA VAL A 447 5.46 21.86 2.51
C VAL A 447 4.37 22.63 3.24
N GLY A 448 3.86 23.68 2.61
CA GLY A 448 2.63 24.34 2.99
C GLY A 448 1.44 23.76 2.23
N ARG A 449 0.33 23.49 2.92
CA ARG A 449 -0.89 22.97 2.30
C ARG A 449 -2.14 23.66 2.81
N ARG A 450 -3.13 23.82 1.92
CA ARG A 450 -4.45 24.38 2.23
C ARG A 450 -5.52 23.69 1.40
N TYR A 451 -6.38 22.95 2.07
CA TYR A 451 -7.55 22.27 1.55
C TYR A 451 -8.79 22.82 2.26
N PRO A 452 -9.54 23.75 1.65
CA PRO A 452 -10.76 24.29 2.24
C PRO A 452 -11.79 23.20 2.61
N PRO A 453 -12.72 23.47 3.54
CA PRO A 453 -13.77 22.51 3.89
C PRO A 453 -14.63 22.09 2.69
N ASP A 454 -14.95 23.01 1.79
CA ASP A 454 -15.73 22.80 0.56
C ASP A 454 -14.93 22.21 -0.62
N PHE A 455 -13.64 21.94 -0.41
CA PHE A 455 -12.75 21.30 -1.37
C PHE A 455 -12.98 19.78 -1.42
N ALA A 456 -14.15 19.38 -1.93
CA ALA A 456 -14.62 17.99 -1.94
C ALA A 456 -13.92 17.11 -2.99
N SER A 457 -12.64 16.79 -2.78
CA SER A 457 -11.90 15.90 -3.69
C SER A 457 -12.40 14.45 -3.60
N PHE A 458 -12.79 13.87 -4.74
CA PHE A 458 -13.31 12.50 -4.83
C PHE A 458 -12.21 11.45 -5.07
N TYR A 459 -11.22 11.81 -5.89
CA TYR A 459 -10.08 10.95 -6.26
C TYR A 459 -8.72 11.47 -5.79
N GLY A 460 -8.66 12.61 -5.10
CA GLY A 460 -7.42 13.14 -4.56
C GLY A 460 -6.91 12.35 -3.35
N ASN A 461 -5.61 12.26 -3.26
CA ASN A 461 -4.88 11.56 -2.20
C ASN A 461 -3.53 12.26 -1.94
N ALA A 462 -3.56 13.58 -1.76
CA ALA A 462 -2.39 14.41 -1.53
C ALA A 462 -1.76 14.18 -0.14
N PHE A 463 -0.56 14.74 0.06
CA PHE A 463 0.08 14.75 1.37
C PHE A 463 -0.73 15.57 2.39
N GLY A 464 -0.89 15.04 3.59
CA GLY A 464 -1.69 15.64 4.66
C GLY A 464 -2.04 14.62 5.74
N ASP A 465 -2.56 15.11 6.85
CA ASP A 465 -2.97 14.30 8.00
C ASP A 465 -4.23 13.49 7.69
N GLY A 466 -5.18 14.11 6.97
CA GLY A 466 -6.40 13.49 6.51
C GLY A 466 -6.19 12.39 5.46
N SER A 467 -7.25 11.61 5.25
CA SER A 467 -7.32 10.57 4.20
C SER A 467 -7.61 11.11 2.80
N ARG A 468 -7.99 12.39 2.68
CA ARG A 468 -8.27 13.10 1.43
C ARG A 468 -7.83 14.55 1.58
N PRO A 469 -7.47 15.24 0.48
CA PRO A 469 -7.21 16.68 0.54
C PRO A 469 -8.54 17.42 0.68
N GLN A 470 -9.03 17.59 1.91
CA GLN A 470 -10.25 18.34 2.26
C GLN A 470 -10.20 18.72 3.73
N ASN A 471 -10.65 19.94 4.07
CA ASN A 471 -10.79 20.40 5.45
C ASN A 471 -9.49 20.35 6.27
N GLU A 472 -8.39 20.83 5.70
CA GLU A 472 -7.09 20.80 6.36
C GLU A 472 -6.21 21.96 5.86
N MET A 473 -5.49 22.61 6.76
CA MET A 473 -4.36 23.47 6.43
C MET A 473 -3.20 23.13 7.34
N GLY A 474 -1.97 23.26 6.85
CA GLY A 474 -0.81 22.90 7.66
C GLY A 474 0.52 23.19 7.00
N VAL A 475 1.57 23.08 7.82
CA VAL A 475 2.96 23.20 7.41
C VAL A 475 3.71 21.97 7.92
N TYR A 476 4.38 21.31 7.00
CA TYR A 476 5.26 20.18 7.27
C TYR A 476 6.70 20.59 7.03
N THR A 477 7.60 20.26 7.95
CA THR A 477 9.04 20.40 7.77
C THR A 477 9.69 19.05 8.06
N GLY A 478 10.47 18.53 7.12
CA GLY A 478 11.26 17.32 7.25
C GLY A 478 12.74 17.63 7.07
N LEU A 479 13.60 16.90 7.78
CA LEU A 479 15.05 17.05 7.79
C LEU A 479 15.70 15.68 7.93
N GLN A 480 16.67 15.38 7.08
CA GLN A 480 17.52 14.20 7.16
C GLN A 480 18.98 14.67 7.15
N LEU A 481 19.72 14.37 8.22
CA LEU A 481 21.11 14.78 8.40
C LEU A 481 22.02 13.57 8.51
N GLN A 482 23.14 13.59 7.81
CA GLN A 482 24.26 12.67 8.03
C GLN A 482 25.25 13.31 9.00
N LEU A 483 25.14 13.00 10.30
CA LEU A 483 25.99 13.60 11.34
C LEU A 483 27.44 13.11 11.27
N ALA A 484 27.63 11.84 10.94
CA ALA A 484 28.91 11.17 10.76
C ALA A 484 28.70 9.92 9.89
N PRO A 485 29.72 9.27 9.31
CA PRO A 485 29.52 8.13 8.40
C PRO A 485 28.66 6.96 8.93
N LYS A 486 28.57 6.82 10.27
CA LYS A 486 27.81 5.76 10.96
C LYS A 486 26.53 6.25 11.64
N TRP A 487 26.29 7.56 11.65
CA TRP A 487 25.20 8.21 12.38
C TRP A 487 24.40 9.12 11.45
N SER A 488 23.09 8.92 11.42
CA SER A 488 22.19 9.84 10.74
C SER A 488 20.98 10.16 11.61
N VAL A 489 20.39 11.33 11.39
CA VAL A 489 19.21 11.80 12.10
C VAL A 489 18.14 12.18 11.09
N GLY A 490 16.97 11.55 11.21
CA GLY A 490 15.76 11.98 10.51
C GLY A 490 14.82 12.66 11.50
N ALA A 491 14.30 13.84 11.16
CA ALA A 491 13.33 14.55 11.97
C ALA A 491 12.23 15.17 11.12
N TYR A 492 11.02 15.26 11.65
CA TYR A 492 9.98 16.11 11.09
C TYR A 492 9.12 16.77 12.15
N LEU A 493 8.48 17.87 11.75
CA LEU A 493 7.42 18.56 12.45
C LEU A 493 6.27 18.82 11.47
N ASP A 494 5.07 18.36 11.80
CA ASP A 494 3.85 18.72 11.10
C ASP A 494 2.91 19.48 12.02
N GLN A 495 2.46 20.65 11.59
CA GLN A 495 1.43 21.42 12.26
C GLN A 495 0.22 21.53 11.35
N TYR A 496 -0.96 21.20 11.86
CA TYR A 496 -2.17 21.16 11.06
C TYR A 496 -3.39 21.65 11.83
N ARG A 497 -4.38 22.10 11.06
CA ARG A 497 -5.69 22.53 11.54
C ARG A 497 -6.76 22.03 10.60
N ALA A 498 -7.84 21.51 11.17
CA ALA A 498 -9.09 21.25 10.47
C ALA A 498 -10.05 22.43 10.69
N PRO A 499 -10.30 23.28 9.69
CA PRO A 499 -11.13 24.48 9.86
C PRO A 499 -12.62 24.19 10.08
N TRP A 500 -13.07 22.98 9.78
CA TRP A 500 -14.44 22.49 9.94
C TRP A 500 -14.48 21.20 10.77
N LEU A 501 -15.68 20.87 11.24
CA LEU A 501 -15.95 19.72 12.09
C LEU A 501 -15.54 18.40 11.41
N GLN A 502 -15.07 17.45 12.22
CA GLN A 502 -14.76 16.09 11.78
C GLN A 502 -15.70 15.09 12.43
N PHE A 503 -15.60 13.81 12.03
CA PHE A 503 -16.35 12.75 12.70
C PHE A 503 -15.91 12.66 14.16
N ASN A 504 -16.88 12.72 15.09
CA ASN A 504 -16.64 12.74 16.54
C ASN A 504 -15.76 13.91 17.04
N VAL A 505 -15.64 15.00 16.26
CA VAL A 505 -14.94 16.22 16.68
C VAL A 505 -15.89 17.39 16.41
N PRO A 506 -16.59 17.90 17.44
CA PRO A 506 -17.75 18.79 17.29
C PRO A 506 -17.38 20.24 16.93
N ARG A 507 -16.08 20.56 16.85
CA ARG A 507 -15.57 21.91 16.60
C ARG A 507 -14.33 21.83 15.70
N PRO A 508 -13.91 22.94 15.06
CA PRO A 508 -12.61 23.01 14.40
C PRO A 508 -11.49 22.59 15.37
N SER A 509 -10.55 21.79 14.90
CA SER A 509 -9.49 21.20 15.72
C SER A 509 -8.11 21.52 15.18
N THR A 510 -7.13 21.50 16.06
CA THR A 510 -5.72 21.68 15.74
C THR A 510 -4.91 20.51 16.25
N GLY A 511 -3.75 20.28 15.63
CA GLY A 511 -2.82 19.29 16.10
C GLY A 511 -1.42 19.54 15.57
N TRP A 512 -0.45 18.95 16.24
CA TRP A 512 0.90 18.87 15.74
C TRP A 512 1.51 17.50 16.06
N GLU A 513 2.46 17.11 15.23
CA GLU A 513 3.22 15.89 15.40
C GLU A 513 4.69 16.14 15.10
N ALA A 514 5.56 15.72 16.01
CA ALA A 514 7.00 15.71 15.81
C ALA A 514 7.53 14.27 15.91
N ARG A 515 8.53 13.96 15.09
CA ARG A 515 9.28 12.71 15.19
C ARG A 515 10.76 12.98 15.00
N VAL A 516 11.58 12.29 15.78
CA VAL A 516 13.03 12.25 15.64
C VAL A 516 13.47 10.79 15.63
N VAL A 517 14.35 10.44 14.71
CA VAL A 517 14.95 9.12 14.55
C VAL A 517 16.45 9.29 14.50
N LEU A 518 17.17 8.65 15.43
CA LEU A 518 18.61 8.55 15.43
C LEU A 518 18.99 7.16 14.94
N ASP A 519 19.65 7.10 13.81
CA ASP A 519 20.13 5.89 13.14
C ASP A 519 21.62 5.68 13.41
N TYR A 520 21.97 4.45 13.78
CA TYR A 520 23.34 4.04 14.07
C TYR A 520 23.68 2.73 13.36
N ALA A 521 24.62 2.80 12.41
CA ALA A 521 25.08 1.67 11.63
C ALA A 521 26.62 1.58 11.69
N PRO A 522 27.20 1.11 12.82
CA PRO A 522 28.64 1.12 13.01
C PRO A 522 29.40 0.12 12.13
N ARG A 523 28.72 -0.94 11.71
CA ARG A 523 29.23 -2.05 10.91
C ARG A 523 28.14 -2.53 9.96
N PRO A 524 28.47 -3.17 8.83
CA PRO A 524 27.46 -3.73 7.90
C PRO A 524 26.53 -4.77 8.54
N TRP A 525 26.99 -5.47 9.57
CA TRP A 525 26.24 -6.52 10.28
C TRP A 525 25.48 -6.04 11.52
N LEU A 526 25.55 -4.74 11.88
CA LEU A 526 24.84 -4.19 13.03
C LEU A 526 24.19 -2.87 12.65
N SER A 527 22.86 -2.80 12.78
CA SER A 527 22.10 -1.57 12.65
C SER A 527 21.16 -1.40 13.84
N SER A 528 21.09 -0.20 14.40
CA SER A 528 20.22 0.13 15.52
C SER A 528 19.66 1.52 15.33
N TYR A 529 18.43 1.74 15.80
CA TYR A 529 17.85 3.08 15.82
C TYR A 529 17.03 3.32 17.07
N VAL A 530 16.96 4.59 17.46
CA VAL A 530 16.05 5.09 18.49
C VAL A 530 15.12 6.10 17.84
N GLN A 531 13.82 5.95 18.05
CA GLN A 531 12.80 6.86 17.56
C GLN A 531 12.00 7.42 18.73
N VAL A 532 11.77 8.73 18.71
CA VAL A 532 10.84 9.43 19.58
C VAL A 532 9.77 10.09 18.73
N ARG A 533 8.50 9.89 19.07
CA ARG A 533 7.35 10.52 18.44
C ARG A 533 6.50 11.20 19.49
N VAL A 534 6.14 12.45 19.24
CA VAL A 534 5.22 13.24 20.07
C VAL A 534 4.09 13.73 19.19
N GLN A 535 2.85 13.51 19.61
CA GLN A 535 1.65 14.00 18.93
C GLN A 535 0.77 14.69 19.97
N ASP A 536 0.29 15.88 19.64
CA ASP A 536 -0.59 16.66 20.49
C ASP A 536 -1.72 17.26 19.64
N GLU A 537 -2.95 16.78 19.85
CA GLU A 537 -4.11 17.09 19.02
C GLU A 537 -5.37 17.32 19.85
N ASP A 538 -6.32 18.06 19.29
CA ASP A 538 -7.65 18.18 19.89
C ASP A 538 -8.52 16.99 19.46
N GLU A 539 -9.17 16.35 20.42
CA GLU A 539 -10.19 15.32 20.16
C GLU A 539 -11.54 15.70 20.76
N GLY A 540 -12.62 15.11 20.25
CA GLY A 540 -13.95 15.30 20.82
C GLY A 540 -14.09 14.62 22.18
N THR A 541 -14.79 15.27 23.09
CA THR A 541 -15.15 14.73 24.41
C THR A 541 -16.59 15.13 24.76
N GLU A 542 -17.16 14.49 25.76
CA GLU A 542 -18.43 14.87 26.35
C GLU A 542 -18.21 15.34 27.79
N TYR A 543 -18.69 16.54 28.12
CA TYR A 543 -18.65 17.08 29.49
C TYR A 543 -20.06 17.30 30.01
N ARG A 544 -20.27 17.06 31.31
CA ARG A 544 -21.55 17.35 31.96
C ARG A 544 -21.53 18.74 32.58
N ARG A 545 -22.51 19.58 32.22
CA ARG A 545 -22.72 20.89 32.84
C ARG A 545 -24.20 21.10 33.12
N ALA A 546 -24.54 21.44 34.37
CA ALA A 546 -25.93 21.64 34.82
C ALA A 546 -26.88 20.47 34.43
N GLY A 547 -26.42 19.23 34.61
CA GLY A 547 -27.21 18.02 34.28
C GLY A 547 -27.32 17.67 32.79
N ARG A 548 -26.76 18.48 31.87
CA ARG A 548 -26.76 18.21 30.43
C ARG A 548 -25.39 17.71 29.96
N SER A 549 -25.37 16.69 29.10
CA SER A 549 -24.14 16.30 28.36
C SER A 549 -23.94 17.27 27.20
N LEU A 550 -22.75 17.83 27.09
CA LEU A 550 -22.36 18.76 26.05
C LEU A 550 -21.13 18.21 25.32
N GLU A 551 -21.13 18.30 23.99
CA GLU A 551 -19.99 17.94 23.18
C GLU A 551 -18.93 19.07 23.21
N GLY A 552 -17.68 18.69 23.42
CA GLY A 552 -16.54 19.58 23.59
C GLY A 552 -15.28 19.08 22.90
N LEU A 553 -14.19 19.81 23.14
CA LEU A 553 -12.85 19.38 22.79
C LEU A 553 -12.04 19.19 24.06
N GLN A 554 -11.17 18.19 24.05
CA GLN A 554 -10.10 18.04 25.02
C GLN A 554 -8.77 17.86 24.29
N ARG A 555 -7.68 18.19 24.98
CA ARG A 555 -6.34 18.01 24.45
C ARG A 555 -5.88 16.58 24.69
N LYS A 556 -5.41 15.93 23.64
CA LYS A 556 -4.86 14.58 23.68
C LYS A 556 -3.40 14.60 23.29
N ARG A 557 -2.57 14.01 24.14
CA ARG A 557 -1.14 13.84 23.89
C ARG A 557 -0.77 12.37 23.79
N ARG A 558 0.13 12.07 22.87
CA ARG A 558 0.72 10.75 22.70
C ARG A 558 2.24 10.88 22.58
N TYR A 559 2.93 10.12 23.40
CA TYR A 559 4.38 9.95 23.36
C TYR A 559 4.67 8.50 23.00
N SER A 560 5.62 8.27 22.10
CA SER A 560 6.07 6.94 21.74
C SER A 560 7.59 6.96 21.61
N THR A 561 8.25 6.05 22.33
CA THR A 561 9.69 5.83 22.22
C THR A 561 9.92 4.40 21.78
N ARG A 562 10.69 4.22 20.71
CA ARG A 562 11.01 2.92 20.15
C ARG A 562 12.52 2.78 20.03
N TRP A 563 13.03 1.64 20.49
CA TRP A 563 14.37 1.17 20.16
C TRP A 563 14.25 -0.10 19.32
N HIS A 564 15.08 -0.21 18.29
CA HIS A 564 15.12 -1.38 17.43
C HIS A 564 16.56 -1.64 17.01
N THR A 565 16.97 -2.91 17.04
CA THR A 565 18.29 -3.35 16.61
C THR A 565 18.17 -4.60 15.75
N GLU A 566 18.96 -4.64 14.68
CA GLU A 566 19.17 -5.80 13.82
C GLU A 566 20.66 -6.15 13.84
N TYR A 567 20.95 -7.42 14.09
CA TYR A 567 22.29 -7.98 14.11
C TYR A 567 22.37 -9.19 13.20
N LEU A 568 23.28 -9.16 12.23
CA LEU A 568 23.59 -10.25 11.32
C LEU A 568 24.73 -11.06 11.96
N PHE A 569 24.39 -12.16 12.64
CA PHE A 569 25.37 -13.05 13.27
C PHE A 569 26.21 -13.80 12.24
N SER A 570 25.60 -14.13 11.10
CA SER A 570 26.24 -14.71 9.92
C SER A 570 25.34 -14.46 8.71
N ASP A 571 25.79 -14.87 7.53
CA ASP A 571 24.96 -14.84 6.32
C ASP A 571 23.69 -15.71 6.45
N ALA A 572 23.70 -16.67 7.38
CA ALA A 572 22.59 -17.57 7.65
C ALA A 572 21.71 -17.13 8.84
N LEU A 573 22.17 -16.24 9.73
CA LEU A 573 21.46 -15.91 10.97
C LEU A 573 21.36 -14.41 11.19
N THR A 574 20.13 -13.90 11.24
CA THR A 574 19.82 -12.51 11.60
C THR A 574 18.90 -12.47 12.81
N VAL A 575 19.20 -11.60 13.76
CA VAL A 575 18.44 -11.43 15.01
C VAL A 575 17.95 -10.00 15.10
N ARG A 576 16.70 -9.83 15.54
CA ARG A 576 16.05 -8.52 15.64
C ARG A 576 15.40 -8.35 17.00
N THR A 577 15.68 -7.22 17.64
CA THR A 577 15.06 -6.88 18.92
C THR A 577 14.38 -5.53 18.77
N ARG A 578 13.14 -5.42 19.28
CA ARG A 578 12.40 -4.15 19.31
C ARG A 578 11.75 -3.97 20.66
N LEU A 579 11.94 -2.79 21.22
CA LEU A 579 11.28 -2.31 22.43
C LEU A 579 10.49 -1.05 22.07
N GLU A 580 9.25 -0.94 22.51
CA GLU A 580 8.45 0.27 22.35
C GLU A 580 7.66 0.59 23.61
N LEU A 581 7.74 1.86 24.02
CA LEU A 581 6.95 2.45 25.08
C LEU A 581 5.99 3.45 24.47
N SER A 582 4.73 3.43 24.89
CA SER A 582 3.69 4.36 24.46
C SER A 582 3.01 4.95 25.69
N LEU A 583 2.87 6.28 25.72
CA LEU A 583 2.13 7.00 26.74
C LEU A 583 1.05 7.82 26.05
N HIS A 584 -0.18 7.67 26.52
CA HIS A 584 -1.33 8.42 26.05
C HIS A 584 -1.93 9.17 27.24
N THR A 585 -2.17 10.48 27.09
CA THR A 585 -2.73 11.32 28.15
C THR A 585 -3.81 12.24 27.61
N THR A 586 -4.91 12.30 28.33
CA THR A 586 -5.95 13.33 28.25
C THR A 586 -5.99 14.06 29.61
N PRO A 587 -6.80 15.12 29.80
CA PRO A 587 -6.92 15.77 31.10
C PRO A 587 -7.39 14.81 32.22
N ASP A 588 -8.24 13.84 31.87
CA ASP A 588 -8.91 12.96 32.84
C ASP A 588 -8.29 11.56 32.92
N ALA A 589 -7.44 11.17 31.97
CA ALA A 589 -6.93 9.81 31.88
C ALA A 589 -5.48 9.73 31.39
N ARG A 590 -4.80 8.70 31.86
CA ARG A 590 -3.46 8.32 31.42
C ARG A 590 -3.43 6.82 31.13
N SER A 591 -2.86 6.44 30.00
CA SER A 591 -2.70 5.05 29.58
C SER A 591 -1.28 4.80 29.10
N ASN A 592 -0.65 3.76 29.62
CA ASN A 592 0.70 3.34 29.28
C ASN A 592 0.65 2.09 28.40
N GLY A 593 1.71 1.86 27.63
CA GLY A 593 1.86 0.73 26.75
C GLY A 593 3.32 0.32 26.64
N PHE A 594 3.56 -0.98 26.66
CA PHE A 594 4.85 -1.63 26.55
C PHE A 594 4.76 -2.71 25.47
N PHE A 595 5.79 -2.81 24.65
CA PHE A 595 5.95 -3.85 23.65
C PHE A 595 7.41 -4.28 23.55
N LEU A 596 7.65 -5.58 23.60
CA LEU A 596 8.97 -6.18 23.39
C LEU A 596 8.83 -7.33 22.39
N SER A 597 9.67 -7.35 21.35
CA SER A 597 9.74 -8.50 20.45
C SER A 597 11.17 -8.94 20.18
N GLN A 598 11.33 -10.26 20.08
CA GLN A 598 12.56 -10.92 19.67
C GLN A 598 12.26 -11.75 18.41
N GLY A 599 12.94 -11.41 17.32
CA GLY A 599 12.89 -12.08 16.04
C GLY A 599 14.21 -12.81 15.73
N LEU A 600 14.10 -13.93 15.03
CA LEU A 600 15.20 -14.73 14.52
C LEU A 600 14.87 -15.15 13.09
N ARG A 601 15.73 -14.80 12.15
CA ARG A 601 15.70 -15.28 10.78
C ARG A 601 16.87 -16.22 10.57
N TRP A 602 16.58 -17.42 10.09
CA TRP A 602 17.56 -18.47 9.86
C TRP A 602 17.45 -18.99 8.43
N SER A 603 18.53 -18.90 7.68
CA SER A 603 18.68 -19.35 6.30
C SER A 603 19.86 -20.33 6.21
N PRO A 604 19.72 -21.56 6.75
CA PRO A 604 20.81 -22.55 6.80
C PRO A 604 21.23 -23.07 5.42
N HIS A 605 20.35 -22.93 4.43
CA HIS A 605 20.58 -23.33 3.05
C HIS A 605 19.94 -22.30 2.11
N PRO A 606 20.49 -22.02 0.91
CA PRO A 606 19.92 -21.04 -0.02
C PRO A 606 18.44 -21.27 -0.37
N THR A 607 17.98 -22.52 -0.29
CA THR A 607 16.60 -22.91 -0.60
C THR A 607 15.66 -22.89 0.60
N LEU A 608 16.16 -22.74 1.83
CA LEU A 608 15.35 -22.81 3.05
C LEU A 608 15.57 -21.58 3.93
N THR A 609 14.48 -20.88 4.25
CA THR A 609 14.49 -19.78 5.21
C THR A 609 13.35 -19.92 6.20
N ALA A 610 13.66 -19.72 7.48
CA ALA A 610 12.69 -19.64 8.57
C ALA A 610 12.78 -18.27 9.26
N ASP A 611 11.65 -17.61 9.50
CA ASP A 611 11.53 -16.39 10.29
C ASP A 611 10.60 -16.66 11.47
N LEU A 612 11.15 -16.55 12.67
CA LEU A 612 10.49 -16.80 13.94
C LEU A 612 10.44 -15.50 14.72
N ARG A 613 9.31 -15.21 15.38
CA ARG A 613 9.23 -14.08 16.31
C ARG A 613 8.36 -14.43 17.50
N ILE A 614 8.78 -13.96 18.67
CA ILE A 614 7.94 -13.83 19.86
C ILE A 614 7.85 -12.36 20.26
N ALA A 615 6.67 -11.95 20.69
CA ALA A 615 6.38 -10.60 21.17
C ALA A 615 5.52 -10.65 22.43
N PHE A 616 5.80 -9.73 23.34
CA PHE A 616 5.07 -9.48 24.57
C PHE A 616 4.54 -8.05 24.52
N PHE A 617 3.29 -7.88 24.93
CA PHE A 617 2.65 -6.57 24.96
C PHE A 617 1.82 -6.42 26.23
N ASP A 618 1.88 -5.24 26.81
CA ASP A 618 1.10 -4.86 27.98
C ASP A 618 0.70 -3.39 27.83
N THR A 619 -0.58 -3.13 27.65
CA THR A 619 -1.11 -1.77 27.54
C THR A 619 -2.36 -1.62 28.40
N ASP A 620 -2.58 -0.41 28.93
CA ASP A 620 -3.77 -0.04 29.70
C ASP A 620 -5.05 0.08 28.83
N GLY A 621 -5.07 -0.60 27.68
CA GLY A 621 -6.17 -0.61 26.72
C GLY A 621 -5.81 -0.03 25.35
N PHE A 622 -6.85 0.14 24.52
CA PHE A 622 -6.74 0.59 23.13
C PHE A 622 -6.14 2.00 22.91
N PRO A 623 -6.26 2.98 23.83
CA PRO A 623 -5.63 4.29 23.67
C PRO A 623 -4.10 4.23 23.57
N ALA A 624 -3.46 3.32 24.30
CA ALA A 624 -2.02 3.09 24.30
C ALA A 624 -1.55 1.98 23.33
N ARG A 625 -2.41 1.59 22.36
CA ARG A 625 -2.12 0.51 21.41
C ARG A 625 -0.85 0.72 20.59
N ILE A 626 -0.16 -0.37 20.28
CA ILE A 626 1.09 -0.39 19.50
C ILE A 626 0.86 -1.20 18.21
N TYR A 627 1.33 -0.68 17.08
CA TYR A 627 1.34 -1.42 15.81
C TYR A 627 2.75 -1.92 15.54
N ALA A 628 2.92 -3.20 15.18
CA ALA A 628 4.23 -3.71 14.80
C ALA A 628 4.15 -4.56 13.53
N TYR A 629 4.95 -4.20 12.52
CA TYR A 629 5.14 -4.98 11.31
C TYR A 629 5.60 -6.41 11.62
N GLU A 630 5.18 -7.37 10.81
CA GLU A 630 5.62 -8.75 10.82
C GLU A 630 5.89 -9.24 9.41
N HIS A 631 6.96 -10.03 9.24
CA HIS A 631 7.22 -10.73 7.98
C HIS A 631 6.03 -11.60 7.60
N ASP A 632 5.71 -11.61 6.33
CA ASP A 632 4.54 -12.29 5.79
C ASP A 632 4.87 -12.98 4.47
N LEU A 633 3.92 -13.75 3.96
CA LEU A 633 4.04 -14.39 2.65
C LEU A 633 4.28 -13.35 1.55
N ARG A 634 4.93 -13.72 0.45
CA ARG A 634 5.12 -12.85 -0.73
C ARG A 634 3.79 -12.22 -1.17
N TYR A 635 3.81 -10.92 -1.49
CA TYR A 635 2.63 -10.10 -1.78
C TYR A 635 1.61 -9.96 -0.64
N SER A 636 2.04 -10.15 0.61
CA SER A 636 1.23 -9.92 1.80
C SER A 636 1.92 -8.95 2.74
N PHE A 637 1.12 -8.34 3.60
CA PHE A 637 1.59 -7.42 4.63
C PHE A 637 0.84 -7.70 5.94
N SER A 638 1.56 -7.66 7.05
CA SER A 638 0.97 -7.78 8.38
C SER A 638 1.54 -6.72 9.32
N ALA A 639 0.68 -5.89 9.90
CA ALA A 639 1.00 -5.03 11.05
C ALA A 639 -0.08 -5.17 12.13
N PRO A 640 -0.09 -6.29 12.88
CA PRO A 640 -1.04 -6.46 13.97
C PRO A 640 -0.99 -5.28 14.96
N VAL A 641 -2.17 -4.94 15.47
CA VAL A 641 -2.35 -4.02 16.58
C VAL A 641 -2.32 -4.80 17.91
N PHE A 642 -1.53 -4.29 18.84
CA PHE A 642 -1.34 -4.83 20.18
C PHE A 642 -1.92 -3.85 21.20
N PHE A 643 -2.82 -4.35 22.03
CA PHE A 643 -3.41 -3.62 23.16
C PHE A 643 -3.86 -4.63 24.21
N ASP A 644 -4.14 -4.17 25.42
CA ASP A 644 -4.31 -5.02 26.61
C ASP A 644 -3.03 -5.82 26.90
N ARG A 645 -3.15 -6.98 27.53
CA ARG A 645 -2.01 -7.79 27.97
C ARG A 645 -1.98 -9.15 27.29
N GLY A 646 -0.82 -9.52 26.74
CA GLY A 646 -0.62 -10.85 26.18
C GLY A 646 0.68 -11.05 25.42
N ARG A 647 0.68 -12.10 24.61
CA ARG A 647 1.82 -12.54 23.81
C ARG A 647 1.42 -12.94 22.41
N ARG A 648 2.32 -12.75 21.47
CA ARG A 648 2.18 -13.20 20.08
C ARG A 648 3.44 -13.91 19.62
N ALA A 649 3.27 -15.03 18.93
CA ALA A 649 4.36 -15.70 18.24
C ALA A 649 3.95 -16.04 16.80
N TYR A 650 4.92 -16.07 15.91
CA TYR A 650 4.73 -16.65 14.58
C TYR A 650 5.97 -17.40 14.11
N ALA A 651 5.74 -18.35 13.20
CA ALA A 651 6.77 -19.01 12.41
C ALA A 651 6.39 -18.90 10.93
N LEU A 652 7.29 -18.39 10.11
CA LEU A 652 7.19 -18.32 8.66
C LEU A 652 8.31 -19.17 8.07
N VAL A 653 7.97 -20.12 7.22
CA VAL A 653 8.93 -20.98 6.51
C VAL A 653 8.76 -20.77 5.02
N ARG A 654 9.88 -20.60 4.33
CA ARG A 654 9.98 -20.53 2.87
C ARG A 654 10.92 -21.61 2.40
N TYR A 655 10.47 -22.41 1.43
CA TYR A 655 11.21 -23.47 0.81
C TYR A 655 11.16 -23.34 -0.72
N GLU A 656 12.33 -23.27 -1.36
CA GLU A 656 12.52 -23.10 -2.79
C GLU A 656 13.31 -24.27 -3.36
N PRO A 657 12.68 -25.45 -3.53
CA PRO A 657 13.38 -26.65 -4.02
C PRO A 657 14.00 -26.43 -5.41
N PHE A 658 13.37 -25.58 -6.23
CA PHE A 658 13.80 -25.21 -7.57
C PHE A 658 13.62 -23.71 -7.77
N SER A 659 14.37 -23.12 -8.71
CA SER A 659 14.22 -21.71 -9.10
C SER A 659 12.80 -21.34 -9.58
N SER A 660 12.07 -22.32 -10.12
CA SER A 660 10.72 -22.16 -10.65
C SER A 660 9.61 -22.35 -9.62
N LEU A 661 9.90 -22.82 -8.39
CA LEU A 661 8.89 -23.15 -7.40
C LEU A 661 9.29 -22.68 -6.00
N ALA A 662 8.42 -21.87 -5.37
CA ALA A 662 8.52 -21.49 -3.98
C ALA A 662 7.28 -21.88 -3.19
N LEU A 663 7.50 -22.51 -2.04
CA LEU A 663 6.48 -22.91 -1.08
C LEU A 663 6.66 -22.08 0.19
N GLU A 664 5.61 -21.42 0.65
CA GLU A 664 5.64 -20.57 1.84
C GLU A 664 4.51 -20.96 2.81
N ALA A 665 4.83 -21.04 4.09
CA ALA A 665 3.87 -21.36 5.15
C ALA A 665 4.09 -20.48 6.38
N LYS A 666 3.03 -19.87 6.90
CA LYS A 666 3.06 -19.06 8.13
C LYS A 666 2.04 -19.58 9.13
N TYR A 667 2.48 -19.80 10.36
CA TYR A 667 1.63 -20.05 11.52
C TYR A 667 1.78 -18.91 12.52
N GLY A 668 0.67 -18.29 12.92
CA GLY A 668 0.67 -17.22 13.92
C GLY A 668 -0.28 -17.53 15.06
N VAL A 669 0.10 -17.19 16.29
CA VAL A 669 -0.73 -17.30 17.49
C VAL A 669 -0.62 -16.06 18.35
N THR A 670 -1.75 -15.48 18.71
CA THR A 670 -1.87 -14.46 19.76
C THR A 670 -2.63 -15.06 20.93
N ARG A 671 -2.16 -14.82 22.16
CA ARG A 671 -2.86 -15.18 23.40
C ARG A 671 -2.94 -13.94 24.29
N TYR A 672 -4.15 -13.60 24.71
CA TYR A 672 -4.41 -12.58 25.72
C TYR A 672 -4.45 -13.23 27.10
N ASP A 673 -3.96 -12.52 28.11
CA ASP A 673 -3.91 -13.04 29.48
C ASP A 673 -5.12 -12.58 30.31
N ASN A 674 -5.75 -11.47 29.92
CA ASN A 674 -6.81 -10.79 30.68
C ASN A 674 -8.17 -10.75 29.98
N ARG A 675 -8.44 -11.64 29.01
CA ARG A 675 -9.72 -11.64 28.25
C ARG A 675 -10.21 -13.04 27.92
N THR A 676 -11.54 -13.20 27.89
CA THR A 676 -12.24 -14.45 27.55
C THR A 676 -12.85 -14.45 26.15
N THR A 677 -12.87 -13.30 25.47
CA THR A 677 -13.30 -13.18 24.07
C THR A 677 -12.42 -12.20 23.31
N ILE A 678 -12.31 -12.36 22.00
CA ILE A 678 -11.51 -11.49 21.12
C ILE A 678 -12.38 -10.98 19.97
N GLY A 679 -12.34 -9.68 19.72
CA GLY A 679 -13.13 -9.03 18.66
C GLY A 679 -14.56 -8.74 19.09
N SER A 680 -15.43 -8.46 18.12
CA SER A 680 -16.83 -8.09 18.35
C SER A 680 -17.72 -8.51 17.18
N GLY A 681 -19.04 -8.53 17.44
CA GLY A 681 -20.06 -8.89 16.45
C GLY A 681 -19.84 -10.29 15.88
N LEU A 682 -20.07 -10.45 14.57
CA LEU A 682 -19.90 -11.73 13.87
C LEU A 682 -18.44 -12.22 13.82
N ASN A 683 -17.48 -11.34 14.07
CA ASN A 683 -16.07 -11.69 14.10
C ASN A 683 -15.57 -12.06 15.52
N GLN A 684 -16.42 -11.98 16.56
CA GLN A 684 -16.04 -12.31 17.93
C GLN A 684 -15.71 -13.79 18.06
N THR A 685 -14.53 -14.11 18.58
CA THR A 685 -14.11 -15.49 18.89
C THR A 685 -14.19 -15.73 20.39
N GLU A 686 -14.58 -16.93 20.79
CA GLU A 686 -14.52 -17.37 22.19
C GLU A 686 -13.09 -17.79 22.57
N GLY A 687 -12.76 -17.58 23.84
CA GLY A 687 -11.45 -17.85 24.40
C GLY A 687 -10.47 -16.68 24.23
N SER A 688 -9.29 -16.88 24.79
CA SER A 688 -8.23 -15.87 24.85
C SER A 688 -7.16 -16.04 23.76
N ARG A 689 -7.38 -16.94 22.80
CA ARG A 689 -6.40 -17.32 21.77
C ARG A 689 -6.94 -17.02 20.36
N ARG A 690 -6.05 -16.55 19.50
CA ARG A 690 -6.29 -16.36 18.06
C ARG A 690 -5.14 -16.93 17.25
N ARG A 691 -5.44 -17.93 16.43
CA ARG A 691 -4.52 -18.68 15.58
C ARG A 691 -4.85 -18.49 14.11
N GLU A 692 -3.81 -18.45 13.29
CA GLU A 692 -3.92 -18.26 11.85
C GLU A 692 -2.87 -19.08 11.11
N VAL A 693 -3.29 -19.71 10.01
CA VAL A 693 -2.43 -20.42 9.07
C VAL A 693 -2.53 -19.74 7.72
N ARG A 694 -1.38 -19.57 7.08
CA ARG A 694 -1.28 -19.09 5.70
C ARG A 694 -0.36 -20.00 4.92
N LEU A 695 -0.77 -20.35 3.71
CA LEU A 695 -0.03 -21.19 2.79
C LEU A 695 0.02 -20.49 1.43
N GLN A 696 1.15 -20.58 0.75
CA GLN A 696 1.30 -20.03 -0.59
C GLN A 696 2.21 -20.90 -1.44
N VAL A 697 1.80 -21.05 -2.70
CA VAL A 697 2.60 -21.63 -3.76
C VAL A 697 2.85 -20.52 -4.78
N HIS A 698 4.10 -20.33 -5.14
CA HIS A 698 4.51 -19.43 -6.20
C HIS A 698 5.28 -20.22 -7.26
N TRP A 699 4.87 -20.11 -8.50
CA TRP A 699 5.40 -20.88 -9.62
C TRP A 699 5.74 -19.97 -10.79
N THR A 700 6.94 -20.13 -11.33
CA THR A 700 7.50 -19.40 -12.47
C THR A 700 8.23 -20.38 -13.38
N PRO A 701 7.54 -21.01 -14.34
CA PRO A 701 8.11 -22.04 -15.22
C PRO A 701 9.25 -21.55 -16.11
#